data_AF-A0A2E8TQV8-F1
#
_entry.id   AF-A0A2E8TQV8-F1
#
_cell.length_a   1.000
_cell.length_b   1.000
_cell.length_c   1.000
_cell.angle_alpha   90.00
_cell.angle_beta   90.00
_cell.angle_gamma   90.00
#
_symmetry.space_group_name_H-M   'P 1'
#
loop_
_entity.id
_entity.type
_entity.pdbx_description
1 polymer ?
#
loop_
_entity_poly.entity_id
_entity_poly.type
_entity_poly.pdbx_seq_one_letter_code
_entity_poly.pdbx_strand_id
1 'polypeptide(L)'
;ADEIAAHYMGTDNPLFVAPVVTHKIGLLNPMTGPIAVYAPPFTVAAQMAIADLNAMGGNFELIEADSGCSGDVAGTAAQSLVDAGVVGVAGAACSGASMAANAVLNAAGVVQVSYASTNPGLSDASAYPGFWRVVPSDAIQGPAMAAMVTAAGASNPALLHMTNDYGSGLADAFEGAWGTDNLCTKIGYEDTTTDFTSQIQAIADAGCGSVVSVTYSTDGAGILEQMAGAGVSLPFFGADGIADGAFLDDFTAPAAANGVQATKPRAGSSSGDFVERCAADADCASGIYTSETYDAVMMIGKAAMMEDGANMATHLNMVGTDYQGASGVHTFDDAGDVPGAGYDLCRFDAISSTDVFFSCRAHWTLGGGIAANEFTGTTVKIGFLNPSTGPIAVYAPGFAAASQIALNVMNVAGWGSGLQFEIVYADSGCSGEVAATGAQALLDAGVVGVVGAACSGASMGANAVLSAAGIPMISYASTNPGLSNATAYPHFFRVVPSDALQGPALSTVVASSGATNPALVHMTNDYGSGFADSFEAHWGTDNLCNKIGYEESITDFTTQVAQIISDGCDSVVLISYASDGAAIVEELAAQSFAGSIFGGDGVAEEGLCTSMTSNDSCAGVVATKPASATPNERSVAFGLLCGANADCAGGIYTAEAFDAMIIMGYAYFAGATAPGVSMSQLIAATGQGFVGASGTHTFSAAGDVGGNGYCIGDFTVDAEGVASFTCNRHILVSGDGTPGEITTV
;
A
#
# COMPACT_ATOMS: atom_id res chain seq x y z
N ALA A 1 28.86 5.25 66.90
CA ALA A 1 29.42 6.41 67.61
C ALA A 1 29.91 7.44 66.59
N ASP A 2 30.69 7.02 65.60
CA ASP A 2 31.24 7.92 64.57
C ASP A 2 30.20 8.45 63.56
N GLU A 3 29.13 7.71 63.26
CA GLU A 3 28.03 8.21 62.41
C GLU A 3 27.18 9.31 63.08
N ILE A 4 26.82 9.11 64.36
CA ILE A 4 26.09 10.11 65.14
C ILE A 4 26.94 11.38 65.24
N ALA A 5 28.26 11.24 65.43
CA ALA A 5 29.18 12.37 65.46
C ALA A 5 29.29 13.10 64.11
N ALA A 6 29.33 12.37 62.98
CA ALA A 6 29.36 12.97 61.63
C ALA A 6 28.07 13.73 61.27
N HIS A 7 26.90 13.19 61.65
CA HIS A 7 25.60 13.83 61.45
C HIS A 7 25.46 15.16 62.21
N TYR A 8 25.99 15.25 63.45
CA TYR A 8 25.98 16.49 64.23
C TYR A 8 27.08 17.50 63.85
N MET A 9 28.11 17.06 63.10
CA MET A 9 29.23 17.92 62.67
C MET A 9 29.10 18.43 61.22
N GLY A 10 28.09 17.99 60.46
CA GLY A 10 27.86 18.46 59.09
C GLY A 10 28.98 18.10 58.11
N THR A 11 29.68 17.00 58.37
CA THR A 11 30.82 16.52 57.56
C THR A 11 30.62 15.07 57.16
N ASP A 12 30.79 14.76 55.87
CA ASP A 12 30.70 13.40 55.34
C ASP A 12 31.76 12.47 55.95
N ASN A 13 31.38 11.24 56.28
CA ASN A 13 32.30 10.22 56.78
C ASN A 13 32.99 9.51 55.60
N PRO A 14 34.31 9.71 55.37
CA PRO A 14 35.02 9.16 54.21
C PRO A 14 35.21 7.63 54.26
N LEU A 15 34.79 6.96 55.33
CA LEU A 15 34.84 5.49 55.49
C LEU A 15 33.47 4.83 55.43
N PHE A 16 32.38 5.59 55.27
CA PHE A 16 31.04 5.03 55.11
C PHE A 16 30.79 4.71 53.63
N VAL A 17 30.70 3.42 53.32
CA VAL A 17 30.06 2.95 52.09
C VAL A 17 28.64 2.56 52.50
N ALA A 18 27.65 3.33 52.06
CA ALA A 18 26.25 2.95 52.26
C ALA A 18 26.07 1.53 51.70
N PRO A 19 25.35 0.62 52.39
CA PRO A 19 25.01 -0.67 51.80
C PRO A 19 24.30 -0.40 50.47
N VAL A 20 24.86 -0.91 49.37
CA VAL A 20 24.21 -0.80 48.06
C VAL A 20 22.97 -1.68 48.12
N VAL A 21 21.80 -1.06 48.26
CA VAL A 21 20.52 -1.77 48.20
C VAL A 21 20.28 -2.09 46.73
N THR A 22 20.13 -3.38 46.41
CA THR A 22 19.65 -3.78 45.08
C THR A 22 18.12 -3.68 45.11
N HIS A 23 17.58 -2.78 44.30
CA HIS A 23 16.13 -2.66 44.10
C HIS A 23 15.70 -3.65 43.02
N LYS A 24 14.75 -4.52 43.33
CA LYS A 24 14.19 -5.47 42.36
C LYS A 24 12.91 -4.91 41.78
N ILE A 25 12.80 -4.89 40.45
CA ILE A 25 11.56 -4.53 39.77
C ILE A 25 10.98 -5.80 39.18
N GLY A 26 9.72 -6.09 39.49
CA GLY A 26 9.00 -7.22 38.92
C GLY A 26 8.50 -6.90 37.50
N LEU A 27 8.58 -7.87 36.60
CA LEU A 27 7.89 -7.84 35.30
C LEU A 27 6.90 -9.00 35.23
N LEU A 28 5.60 -8.71 35.22
CA LEU A 28 4.55 -9.70 34.96
C LEU A 28 4.32 -9.85 33.46
N ASN A 29 5.17 -10.66 32.82
CA ASN A 29 5.20 -10.86 31.37
C ASN A 29 4.29 -12.04 30.96
N PRO A 30 3.43 -11.97 29.93
CA PRO A 30 2.65 -13.14 29.46
C PRO A 30 3.51 -14.17 28.71
N MET A 31 4.43 -14.85 29.39
CA MET A 31 5.33 -15.85 28.77
C MET A 31 4.58 -17.09 28.26
N THR A 32 3.38 -17.33 28.78
CA THR A 32 2.41 -18.31 28.26
C THR A 32 1.05 -17.66 27.99
N GLY A 33 0.14 -18.41 27.35
CA GLY A 33 -1.21 -17.95 27.04
C GLY A 33 -1.35 -17.34 25.63
N PRO A 34 -2.50 -16.71 25.32
CA PRO A 34 -2.88 -16.31 23.97
C PRO A 34 -1.98 -15.25 23.35
N ILE A 35 -1.28 -14.44 24.16
CA ILE A 35 -0.42 -13.34 23.68
C ILE A 35 1.08 -13.59 23.93
N ALA A 36 1.47 -14.86 24.09
CA ALA A 36 2.85 -15.24 24.42
C ALA A 36 3.89 -14.83 23.37
N VAL A 37 3.45 -14.59 22.13
CA VAL A 37 4.28 -14.05 21.05
C VAL A 37 4.89 -12.69 21.39
N TYR A 38 4.24 -11.89 22.24
CA TYR A 38 4.73 -10.56 22.62
C TYR A 38 5.66 -10.58 23.84
N ALA A 39 5.81 -11.72 24.52
CA ALA A 39 6.65 -11.79 25.72
C ALA A 39 8.14 -11.46 25.46
N PRO A 40 8.80 -11.99 24.42
CA PRO A 40 10.20 -11.65 24.14
C PRO A 40 10.46 -10.14 23.95
N PRO A 41 9.69 -9.39 23.12
CA PRO A 41 9.89 -7.95 23.02
C PRO A 41 9.69 -7.20 24.35
N PHE A 42 8.73 -7.61 25.18
CA PHE A 42 8.54 -7.03 26.52
C PHE A 42 9.76 -7.23 27.42
N THR A 43 10.34 -8.44 27.40
CA THR A 43 11.57 -8.74 28.13
C THR A 43 12.71 -7.81 27.71
N VAL A 44 12.91 -7.64 26.39
CA VAL A 44 13.98 -6.78 25.85
C VAL A 44 13.78 -5.33 26.26
N ALA A 45 12.56 -4.79 26.11
CA ALA A 45 12.24 -3.43 26.50
C ALA A 45 12.47 -3.17 28.01
N ALA A 46 12.03 -4.10 28.86
CA ALA A 46 12.24 -4.02 30.30
C ALA A 46 13.73 -4.09 30.68
N GLN A 47 14.51 -4.94 30.01
CA GLN A 47 15.96 -5.02 30.22
C GLN A 47 16.69 -3.75 29.80
N MET A 48 16.28 -3.12 28.68
CA MET A 48 16.81 -1.82 28.26
C MET A 48 16.52 -0.74 29.31
N ALA A 49 15.31 -0.72 29.90
CA ALA A 49 14.97 0.21 30.98
C ALA A 49 15.84 -0.01 32.23
N ILE A 50 16.07 -1.26 32.64
CA ILE A 50 16.94 -1.58 33.78
C ILE A 50 18.39 -1.16 33.52
N ALA A 51 18.89 -1.38 32.29
CA ALA A 51 20.22 -0.91 31.90
C ALA A 51 20.34 0.62 32.02
N ASP A 52 19.33 1.36 31.58
CA ASP A 52 19.31 2.82 31.64
C ASP A 52 19.20 3.33 33.08
N LEU A 53 18.34 2.73 33.92
CA LEU A 53 18.26 3.05 35.35
C LEU A 53 19.59 2.83 36.07
N ASN A 54 20.32 1.76 35.73
CA ASN A 54 21.64 1.49 36.29
C ASN A 54 22.70 2.48 35.77
N ALA A 55 22.63 2.88 34.49
CA ALA A 55 23.48 3.93 33.94
C ALA A 55 23.23 5.30 34.59
N MET A 56 22.02 5.56 35.08
CA MET A 56 21.66 6.75 35.86
C MET A 56 22.16 6.73 37.31
N GLY A 57 22.90 5.68 37.72
CA GLY A 57 23.45 5.54 39.07
C GLY A 57 22.57 4.74 40.04
N GLY A 58 21.52 4.09 39.54
CA GLY A 58 20.75 3.10 40.29
C GLY A 58 21.46 1.76 40.46
N ASN A 59 20.83 0.85 41.20
CA ASN A 59 21.22 -0.56 41.29
C ASN A 59 19.97 -1.44 41.26
N PHE A 60 19.55 -1.77 40.05
CA PHE A 60 18.30 -2.43 39.72
C PHE A 60 18.52 -3.81 39.10
N GLU A 61 17.66 -4.74 39.49
CA GLU A 61 17.56 -6.10 38.95
C GLU A 61 16.12 -6.34 38.48
N LEU A 62 15.95 -6.93 37.29
CA LEU A 62 14.66 -7.35 36.78
C LEU A 62 14.32 -8.75 37.29
N ILE A 63 13.14 -8.91 37.90
CA ILE A 63 12.59 -10.22 38.25
C ILE A 63 11.36 -10.47 37.36
N GLU A 64 11.54 -11.33 36.37
CA GLU A 64 10.48 -11.66 35.42
C GLU A 64 9.68 -12.87 35.90
N ALA A 65 8.34 -12.78 35.82
CA ALA A 65 7.42 -13.84 36.18
C ALA A 65 6.28 -13.94 35.16
N ASP A 66 5.87 -15.17 34.86
CA ASP A 66 4.82 -15.44 33.87
C ASP A 66 3.44 -15.05 34.40
N SER A 67 2.74 -14.16 33.69
CA SER A 67 1.33 -13.83 33.98
C SER A 67 0.34 -14.78 33.31
N GLY A 68 0.76 -15.53 32.29
CA GLY A 68 -0.07 -16.43 31.50
C GLY A 68 -1.24 -15.77 30.79
N CYS A 69 -1.32 -14.43 30.79
CA CYS A 69 -2.54 -13.67 30.47
C CYS A 69 -3.78 -14.19 31.24
N SER A 70 -3.58 -14.72 32.46
CA SER A 70 -4.59 -15.42 33.23
C SER A 70 -4.59 -14.94 34.68
N GLY A 71 -5.77 -14.73 35.25
CA GLY A 71 -5.89 -14.28 36.64
C GLY A 71 -5.23 -15.24 37.64
N ASP A 72 -5.39 -16.55 37.45
CA ASP A 72 -4.84 -17.58 38.35
C ASP A 72 -3.31 -17.62 38.30
N VAL A 73 -2.74 -17.57 37.09
CA VAL A 73 -1.30 -17.59 36.87
C VAL A 73 -0.68 -16.29 37.37
N ALA A 74 -1.26 -15.15 37.01
CA ALA A 74 -0.79 -13.83 37.41
C ALA A 74 -0.85 -13.59 38.92
N GLY A 75 -1.90 -14.04 39.61
CA GLY A 75 -1.97 -13.95 41.07
C GLY A 75 -0.85 -14.75 41.76
N THR A 76 -0.56 -15.95 41.25
CA THR A 76 0.54 -16.78 41.76
C THR A 76 1.91 -16.16 41.47
N ALA A 77 2.09 -15.62 40.27
CA ALA A 77 3.30 -14.92 39.87
C ALA A 77 3.52 -13.63 40.66
N ALA A 78 2.46 -12.86 40.92
CA ALA A 78 2.52 -11.67 41.78
C ALA A 78 3.01 -12.03 43.18
N GLN A 79 2.55 -13.15 43.76
CA GLN A 79 3.04 -13.61 45.06
C GLN A 79 4.55 -13.95 45.01
N SER A 80 5.04 -14.58 43.94
CA SER A 80 6.47 -14.89 43.82
C SER A 80 7.33 -13.63 43.70
N LEU A 81 6.82 -12.57 43.06
CA LEU A 81 7.46 -11.27 42.99
C LEU A 81 7.48 -10.58 44.37
N VAL A 82 6.38 -10.63 45.12
CA VAL A 82 6.33 -10.14 46.51
C VAL A 82 7.37 -10.87 47.37
N ASP A 83 7.43 -12.21 47.28
CA ASP A 83 8.39 -13.03 48.03
C ASP A 83 9.84 -12.74 47.62
N ALA A 84 10.07 -12.33 46.38
CA ALA A 84 11.38 -11.91 45.88
C ALA A 84 11.82 -10.53 46.40
N GLY A 85 10.90 -9.77 47.01
CA GLY A 85 11.14 -8.45 47.58
C GLY A 85 11.21 -7.33 46.55
N VAL A 86 10.35 -7.37 45.53
CA VAL A 86 10.28 -6.30 44.52
C VAL A 86 9.76 -4.99 45.13
N VAL A 87 10.29 -3.86 44.65
CA VAL A 87 9.83 -2.50 45.07
C VAL A 87 8.59 -2.04 44.30
N GLY A 88 8.31 -2.67 43.16
CA GLY A 88 7.16 -2.42 42.31
C GLY A 88 7.11 -3.43 41.17
N VAL A 89 5.96 -3.53 40.51
CA VAL A 89 5.73 -4.46 39.40
C VAL A 89 5.27 -3.72 38.16
N ALA A 90 5.98 -3.91 37.04
CA ALA A 90 5.51 -3.56 35.72
C ALA A 90 4.64 -4.70 35.17
N GLY A 91 3.43 -4.39 34.71
CA GLY A 91 2.46 -5.35 34.19
C GLY A 91 1.19 -5.49 35.03
N ALA A 92 0.35 -6.50 34.81
CA ALA A 92 0.45 -7.45 33.69
C ALA A 92 0.03 -6.79 32.36
N ALA A 93 0.19 -7.53 31.26
CA ALA A 93 -0.29 -7.10 29.95
C ALA A 93 -1.83 -7.19 29.85
N CYS A 94 -2.42 -8.32 30.26
CA CYS A 94 -3.86 -8.57 30.14
C CYS A 94 -4.65 -8.02 31.33
N SER A 95 -5.80 -7.39 31.06
CA SER A 95 -6.63 -6.75 32.08
C SER A 95 -7.01 -7.67 33.25
N GLY A 96 -7.48 -8.90 32.98
CA GLY A 96 -7.81 -9.86 34.03
C GLY A 96 -6.60 -10.33 34.85
N ALA A 97 -5.45 -10.49 34.20
CA ALA A 97 -4.19 -10.79 34.88
C ALA A 97 -3.76 -9.62 35.80
N SER A 98 -3.90 -8.38 35.33
CA SER A 98 -3.61 -7.17 36.11
C SER A 98 -4.54 -7.04 37.33
N MET A 99 -5.84 -7.29 37.16
CA MET A 99 -6.81 -7.26 38.25
C MET A 99 -6.48 -8.30 39.34
N ALA A 100 -6.15 -9.53 38.95
CA ALA A 100 -5.80 -10.59 39.89
C ALA A 100 -4.44 -10.34 40.57
N ALA A 101 -3.45 -9.85 39.84
CA ALA A 101 -2.16 -9.47 40.39
C ALA A 101 -2.29 -8.34 41.41
N ASN A 102 -3.09 -7.30 41.12
CA ASN A 102 -3.29 -6.16 42.01
C ASN A 102 -3.80 -6.61 43.39
N ALA A 103 -4.74 -7.56 43.44
CA ALA A 103 -5.26 -8.08 44.70
C ALA A 103 -4.15 -8.62 45.63
N VAL A 104 -3.12 -9.26 45.05
CA VAL A 104 -1.96 -9.79 45.79
C VAL A 104 -0.95 -8.68 46.12
N LEU A 105 -0.60 -7.86 45.12
CA LEU A 105 0.39 -6.80 45.25
C LEU A 105 -0.03 -5.73 46.27
N ASN A 106 -1.28 -5.27 46.18
CA ASN A 106 -1.83 -4.28 47.09
C ASN A 106 -1.87 -4.81 48.54
N ALA A 107 -2.23 -6.08 48.75
CA ALA A 107 -2.20 -6.68 50.09
C ALA A 107 -0.79 -6.68 50.72
N ALA A 108 0.26 -6.71 49.88
CA ALA A 108 1.66 -6.61 50.27
C ALA A 108 2.20 -5.16 50.27
N GLY A 109 1.39 -4.17 49.87
CA GLY A 109 1.81 -2.77 49.73
C GLY A 109 2.75 -2.50 48.55
N VAL A 110 2.77 -3.39 47.55
CA VAL A 110 3.57 -3.26 46.32
C VAL A 110 2.75 -2.57 45.23
N VAL A 111 3.33 -1.55 44.59
CA VAL A 111 2.67 -0.82 43.49
C VAL A 111 2.74 -1.58 42.17
N GLN A 112 1.75 -1.34 41.31
CA GLN A 112 1.65 -1.95 39.99
C GLN A 112 1.51 -0.87 38.91
N VAL A 113 2.34 -0.94 37.86
CA VAL A 113 2.25 -0.08 36.67
C VAL A 113 2.04 -0.95 35.44
N SER A 114 0.82 -1.01 34.93
CA SER A 114 0.54 -1.78 33.71
C SER A 114 1.00 -1.05 32.46
N TYR A 115 1.59 -1.81 31.53
CA TYR A 115 2.04 -1.34 30.24
C TYR A 115 1.08 -1.69 29.08
N ALA A 116 -0.01 -2.44 29.33
CA ALA A 116 -0.96 -2.83 28.27
C ALA A 116 -2.42 -3.11 28.72
N SER A 117 -2.75 -3.02 30.02
CA SER A 117 -4.13 -3.31 30.48
C SER A 117 -5.06 -2.10 30.36
N THR A 118 -6.02 -2.18 29.44
CA THR A 118 -6.87 -1.06 29.02
C THR A 118 -8.28 -1.05 29.63
N ASN A 119 -8.73 -2.14 30.27
CA ASN A 119 -10.11 -2.25 30.76
C ASN A 119 -10.50 -1.05 31.67
N PRO A 120 -11.70 -0.44 31.50
CA PRO A 120 -12.11 0.74 32.28
C PRO A 120 -12.29 0.50 33.78
N GLY A 121 -12.60 -0.73 34.19
CA GLY A 121 -12.75 -1.12 35.59
C GLY A 121 -11.47 -0.97 36.41
N LEU A 122 -10.29 -1.06 35.78
CA LEU A 122 -9.00 -0.81 36.46
C LEU A 122 -8.86 0.63 36.97
N SER A 123 -9.65 1.57 36.46
CA SER A 123 -9.72 2.96 36.93
C SER A 123 -10.44 3.13 38.27
N ASP A 124 -11.06 2.08 38.81
CA ASP A 124 -11.64 2.12 40.15
C ASP A 124 -10.54 2.00 41.21
N ALA A 125 -9.99 3.14 41.65
CA ALA A 125 -8.96 3.21 42.67
C ALA A 125 -9.37 2.62 44.04
N SER A 126 -10.65 2.37 44.27
CA SER A 126 -11.13 1.68 45.48
C SER A 126 -11.07 0.16 45.35
N ALA A 127 -11.30 -0.36 44.14
CA ALA A 127 -11.18 -1.77 43.82
C ALA A 127 -9.73 -2.18 43.54
N TYR A 128 -8.96 -1.30 42.90
CA TYR A 128 -7.57 -1.52 42.48
C TYR A 128 -6.61 -0.46 43.02
N PRO A 129 -6.51 -0.29 44.36
CA PRO A 129 -5.55 0.64 44.94
C PRO A 129 -4.11 0.27 44.56
N GLY A 130 -3.28 1.29 44.36
CA GLY A 130 -1.88 1.10 43.98
C GLY A 130 -1.67 0.62 42.54
N PHE A 131 -2.67 0.80 41.67
CA PHE A 131 -2.58 0.56 40.25
C PHE A 131 -2.38 1.86 39.48
N TRP A 132 -1.49 1.83 38.49
CA TRP A 132 -1.30 2.85 37.47
C TRP A 132 -1.16 2.17 36.12
N ARG A 133 -1.39 2.92 35.03
CA ARG A 133 -1.09 2.45 33.68
C ARG A 133 -0.54 3.54 32.79
N VAL A 134 0.36 3.15 31.91
CA VAL A 134 0.94 4.05 30.88
C VAL A 134 0.26 3.91 29.52
N VAL A 135 -0.78 3.07 29.44
CA VAL A 135 -1.70 2.98 28.29
C VAL A 135 -3.03 3.66 28.59
N PRO A 136 -3.70 4.26 27.60
CA PRO A 136 -5.00 4.88 27.80
C PRO A 136 -6.10 3.86 28.10
N SER A 137 -7.15 4.30 28.79
CA SER A 137 -8.34 3.49 29.06
C SER A 137 -9.14 3.16 27.80
N ASP A 138 -9.73 1.97 27.74
CA ASP A 138 -10.81 1.61 26.82
C ASP A 138 -12.02 2.57 26.91
N ALA A 139 -12.21 3.26 28.04
CA ALA A 139 -13.21 4.32 28.18
C ALA A 139 -12.98 5.47 27.18
N ILE A 140 -11.75 5.62 26.69
CA ILE A 140 -11.35 6.56 25.65
C ILE A 140 -11.40 5.88 24.26
N GLN A 141 -11.04 4.60 24.16
CA GLN A 141 -11.05 3.84 22.90
C GLN A 141 -12.45 3.58 22.35
N GLY A 142 -13.44 3.26 23.19
CA GLY A 142 -14.82 3.01 22.78
C GLY A 142 -15.40 4.15 21.92
N PRO A 143 -15.31 5.42 22.38
CA PRO A 143 -15.64 6.60 21.57
C PRO A 143 -14.84 6.74 20.26
N ALA A 144 -13.54 6.39 20.27
CA ALA A 144 -12.72 6.41 19.06
C ALA A 144 -13.20 5.37 18.03
N MET A 145 -13.52 4.15 18.48
CA MET A 145 -14.10 3.09 17.65
C MET A 145 -15.47 3.52 17.09
N ALA A 146 -16.34 4.13 17.89
CA ALA A 146 -17.62 4.66 17.42
C ALA A 146 -17.45 5.75 16.35
N ALA A 147 -16.47 6.64 16.52
CA ALA A 147 -16.13 7.65 15.52
C ALA A 147 -15.59 7.01 14.22
N MET A 148 -14.73 5.99 14.32
CA MET A 148 -14.19 5.24 13.18
C MET A 148 -15.31 4.57 12.36
N VAL A 149 -16.23 3.85 13.01
CA VAL A 149 -17.38 3.20 12.36
C VAL A 149 -18.26 4.25 11.65
N THR A 150 -18.53 5.37 12.31
CA THR A 150 -19.33 6.48 11.76
C THR A 150 -18.65 7.10 10.54
N ALA A 151 -17.34 7.35 10.60
CA ALA A 151 -16.57 7.96 9.51
C ALA A 151 -16.48 7.06 8.27
N ALA A 152 -16.50 5.74 8.46
CA ALA A 152 -16.58 4.77 7.38
C ALA A 152 -17.98 4.69 6.73
N GLY A 153 -18.97 5.43 7.24
CA GLY A 153 -20.36 5.39 6.77
C GLY A 153 -21.09 4.09 7.12
N ALA A 154 -20.55 3.29 8.04
CA ALA A 154 -21.16 2.06 8.49
C ALA A 154 -22.21 2.32 9.59
N SER A 155 -23.20 1.44 9.68
CA SER A 155 -24.27 1.51 10.69
C SER A 155 -24.79 0.11 10.99
N ASN A 156 -25.58 -0.03 12.07
CA ASN A 156 -26.14 -1.31 12.51
C ASN A 156 -25.07 -2.42 12.72
N PRO A 157 -24.03 -2.19 13.54
CA PRO A 157 -22.95 -3.15 13.74
C PRO A 157 -23.41 -4.35 14.59
N ALA A 158 -22.92 -5.55 14.25
CA ALA A 158 -22.76 -6.62 15.22
C ALA A 158 -21.57 -6.30 16.12
N LEU A 159 -21.73 -6.38 17.44
CA LEU A 159 -20.64 -6.30 18.40
C LEU A 159 -20.20 -7.72 18.79
N LEU A 160 -19.09 -8.18 18.23
CA LEU A 160 -18.48 -9.47 18.53
C LEU A 160 -17.34 -9.25 19.52
N HIS A 161 -17.27 -10.01 20.61
CA HIS A 161 -16.22 -9.80 21.60
C HIS A 161 -15.83 -11.07 22.36
N MET A 162 -14.57 -11.13 22.79
CA MET A 162 -14.14 -12.10 23.79
C MET A 162 -14.87 -11.87 25.13
N THR A 163 -15.19 -12.93 25.85
CA THR A 163 -15.87 -12.84 27.16
C THR A 163 -14.92 -12.60 28.34
N ASN A 164 -13.61 -12.52 28.10
CA ASN A 164 -12.65 -12.09 29.12
C ASN A 164 -12.79 -10.61 29.51
N ASP A 165 -12.01 -10.18 30.50
CA ASP A 165 -12.05 -8.82 31.02
C ASP A 165 -11.70 -7.78 29.95
N TYR A 166 -10.71 -8.02 29.08
CA TYR A 166 -10.38 -7.09 27.99
C TYR A 166 -11.55 -6.95 26.99
N GLY A 167 -11.99 -8.07 26.43
CA GLY A 167 -13.04 -8.14 25.43
C GLY A 167 -14.36 -7.53 25.91
N SER A 168 -14.80 -7.91 27.10
CA SER A 168 -16.05 -7.41 27.67
C SER A 168 -15.96 -5.93 28.04
N GLY A 169 -14.86 -5.49 28.65
CA GLY A 169 -14.68 -4.11 29.07
C GLY A 169 -14.69 -3.11 27.91
N LEU A 170 -13.97 -3.42 26.83
CA LEU A 170 -13.95 -2.57 25.64
C LEU A 170 -15.25 -2.68 24.83
N ALA A 171 -15.88 -3.87 24.77
CA ALA A 171 -17.19 -4.01 24.15
C ALA A 171 -18.25 -3.14 24.84
N ASP A 172 -18.27 -3.10 26.17
CA ASP A 172 -19.16 -2.25 26.95
C ASP A 172 -18.85 -0.75 26.73
N ALA A 173 -17.58 -0.37 26.64
CA ALA A 173 -17.18 1.01 26.33
C ALA A 173 -17.64 1.45 24.93
N PHE A 174 -17.48 0.59 23.92
CA PHE A 174 -18.01 0.84 22.58
C PHE A 174 -19.54 0.91 22.57
N GLU A 175 -20.23 -0.06 23.18
CA GLU A 175 -21.70 -0.06 23.30
C GLU A 175 -22.21 1.21 23.99
N GLY A 176 -21.54 1.67 25.04
CA GLY A 176 -21.86 2.93 25.72
C GLY A 176 -21.70 4.15 24.82
N ALA A 177 -20.69 4.18 23.96
CA ALA A 177 -20.46 5.27 23.00
C ALA A 177 -21.39 5.22 21.77
N TRP A 178 -21.74 4.02 21.30
CA TRP A 178 -22.58 3.78 20.12
C TRP A 178 -24.08 3.86 20.44
N GLY A 179 -24.47 3.41 21.63
CA GLY A 179 -25.85 3.25 22.09
C GLY A 179 -26.37 1.83 21.84
N THR A 180 -26.82 1.16 22.90
CA THR A 180 -27.36 -0.22 22.86
C THR A 180 -28.46 -0.41 21.81
N ASP A 181 -29.40 0.53 21.68
CA ASP A 181 -30.52 0.43 20.73
C ASP A 181 -30.08 0.52 19.25
N ASN A 182 -28.82 0.88 18.99
CA ASN A 182 -28.23 0.99 17.65
C ASN A 182 -27.36 -0.22 17.27
N LEU A 183 -27.20 -1.22 18.15
CA LEU A 183 -26.52 -2.47 17.84
C LEU A 183 -27.47 -3.43 17.10
N CYS A 184 -26.95 -4.10 16.08
CA CYS A 184 -27.67 -5.19 15.43
C CYS A 184 -27.80 -6.40 16.37
N THR A 185 -26.69 -6.80 16.97
CA THR A 185 -26.58 -7.89 17.93
C THR A 185 -25.28 -7.73 18.73
N LYS A 186 -25.22 -8.32 19.92
CA LYS A 186 -24.01 -8.43 20.74
C LYS A 186 -23.75 -9.91 21.01
N ILE A 187 -22.59 -10.41 20.61
CA ILE A 187 -22.23 -11.83 20.65
C ILE A 187 -20.89 -11.96 21.38
N GLY A 188 -20.90 -12.66 22.51
CA GLY A 188 -19.70 -13.06 23.23
C GLY A 188 -19.19 -14.42 22.76
N TYR A 189 -17.87 -14.61 22.76
CA TYR A 189 -17.23 -15.92 22.59
C TYR A 189 -16.10 -16.10 23.62
N GLU A 190 -15.83 -17.36 23.99
CA GLU A 190 -14.80 -17.69 24.97
C GLU A 190 -13.40 -17.64 24.34
N ASP A 191 -12.39 -17.24 25.09
CA ASP A 191 -10.97 -17.16 24.66
C ASP A 191 -10.37 -18.47 24.14
N THR A 192 -11.05 -19.60 24.34
CA THR A 192 -10.64 -20.92 23.85
C THR A 192 -11.32 -21.32 22.54
N THR A 193 -12.16 -20.43 21.99
CA THR A 193 -12.88 -20.64 20.73
C THR A 193 -11.91 -20.59 19.56
N THR A 194 -11.95 -21.62 18.70
CA THR A 194 -11.14 -21.66 17.47
C THR A 194 -11.99 -21.85 16.20
N ASP A 195 -13.30 -22.06 16.37
CA ASP A 195 -14.30 -22.12 15.31
C ASP A 195 -15.39 -21.09 15.60
N PHE A 196 -15.50 -20.08 14.73
CA PHE A 196 -16.38 -18.93 14.85
C PHE A 196 -17.61 -19.04 13.94
N THR A 197 -17.82 -20.19 13.29
CA THR A 197 -18.90 -20.40 12.32
C THR A 197 -20.27 -20.07 12.91
N SER A 198 -20.49 -20.39 14.19
CA SER A 198 -21.77 -20.12 14.87
C SER A 198 -22.04 -18.63 15.09
N GLN A 199 -21.00 -17.87 15.42
CA GLN A 199 -21.04 -16.43 15.63
C GLN A 199 -21.29 -15.73 14.29
N ILE A 200 -20.59 -16.16 13.23
CA ILE A 200 -20.74 -15.62 11.87
C ILE A 200 -22.14 -15.89 11.31
N GLN A 201 -22.66 -17.11 11.51
CA GLN A 201 -24.04 -17.42 11.10
C GLN A 201 -25.05 -16.55 11.84
N ALA A 202 -24.87 -16.33 13.15
CA ALA A 202 -25.75 -15.46 13.93
C ALA A 202 -25.71 -14.00 13.44
N ILE A 203 -24.54 -13.49 13.04
CA ILE A 203 -24.39 -12.14 12.44
C ILE A 203 -25.12 -12.07 11.09
N ALA A 204 -24.94 -13.09 10.24
CA ALA A 204 -25.59 -13.15 8.94
C ALA A 204 -27.12 -13.25 9.06
N ASP A 205 -27.63 -14.10 9.96
CA ASP A 205 -29.06 -14.29 10.22
C ASP A 205 -29.72 -13.04 10.78
N ALA A 206 -28.99 -12.24 11.56
CA ALA A 206 -29.46 -10.97 12.09
C ALA A 206 -29.49 -9.84 11.04
N GLY A 207 -28.83 -10.03 9.89
CA GLY A 207 -28.80 -9.03 8.81
C GLY A 207 -28.03 -7.76 9.19
N CYS A 208 -26.92 -7.91 9.94
CA CYS A 208 -26.12 -6.77 10.39
C CYS A 208 -25.42 -6.04 9.24
N GLY A 209 -25.22 -4.73 9.40
CA GLY A 209 -24.62 -3.87 8.37
C GLY A 209 -23.09 -3.78 8.42
N SER A 210 -22.51 -4.11 9.57
CA SER A 210 -21.06 -4.17 9.80
C SER A 210 -20.75 -5.06 11.01
N VAL A 211 -19.46 -5.32 11.24
CA VAL A 211 -18.96 -6.01 12.45
C VAL A 211 -17.99 -5.09 13.17
N VAL A 212 -18.21 -4.90 14.46
CA VAL A 212 -17.24 -4.34 15.41
C VAL A 212 -16.76 -5.48 16.28
N SER A 213 -15.45 -5.76 16.26
CA SER A 213 -14.85 -6.88 16.94
C SER A 213 -13.83 -6.44 18.00
N VAL A 214 -13.96 -7.00 19.20
CA VAL A 214 -12.93 -6.90 20.24
C VAL A 214 -12.29 -8.28 20.42
N THR A 215 -11.15 -8.46 19.78
CA THR A 215 -10.48 -9.74 19.57
C THR A 215 -8.96 -9.58 19.57
N TYR A 216 -8.23 -10.65 19.86
CA TYR A 216 -6.81 -10.75 19.54
C TYR A 216 -6.59 -11.16 18.06
N SER A 217 -5.35 -11.09 17.61
CA SER A 217 -4.94 -11.29 16.22
C SER A 217 -5.34 -12.66 15.66
N THR A 218 -5.00 -13.76 16.34
CA THR A 218 -5.30 -15.12 15.85
C THR A 218 -6.81 -15.35 15.67
N ASP A 219 -7.60 -14.92 16.65
CA ASP A 219 -9.06 -15.03 16.61
C ASP A 219 -9.66 -14.14 15.52
N GLY A 220 -9.16 -12.90 15.39
CA GLY A 220 -9.60 -11.94 14.37
C GLY A 220 -9.37 -12.45 12.95
N ALA A 221 -8.21 -13.08 12.70
CA ALA A 221 -7.90 -13.72 11.43
C ALA A 221 -8.86 -14.89 11.16
N GLY A 222 -9.07 -15.76 12.14
CA GLY A 222 -10.02 -16.88 12.05
C GLY A 222 -11.46 -16.43 11.76
N ILE A 223 -11.92 -15.35 12.42
CA ILE A 223 -13.24 -14.75 12.18
C ILE A 223 -13.35 -14.26 10.74
N LEU A 224 -12.38 -13.47 10.26
CA LEU A 224 -12.41 -12.89 8.91
C LEU A 224 -12.34 -13.97 7.81
N GLU A 225 -11.50 -14.99 7.97
CA GLU A 225 -11.41 -16.09 7.01
C GLU A 225 -12.70 -16.92 6.96
N GLN A 226 -13.32 -17.19 8.11
CA GLN A 226 -14.59 -17.90 8.15
C GLN A 226 -15.76 -17.03 7.62
N MET A 227 -15.73 -15.71 7.82
CA MET A 227 -16.66 -14.78 7.19
C MET A 227 -16.53 -14.83 5.66
N ALA A 228 -15.30 -14.78 5.14
CA ALA A 228 -15.03 -14.91 3.72
C ALA A 228 -15.50 -16.26 3.15
N GLY A 229 -15.23 -17.37 3.85
CA GLY A 229 -15.68 -18.71 3.48
C GLY A 229 -17.21 -18.88 3.49
N ALA A 230 -17.91 -18.16 4.37
CA ALA A 230 -19.37 -18.12 4.45
C ALA A 230 -20.02 -17.14 3.46
N GLY A 231 -19.23 -16.35 2.72
CA GLY A 231 -19.74 -15.31 1.82
C GLY A 231 -20.30 -14.08 2.54
N VAL A 232 -19.88 -13.82 3.78
CA VAL A 232 -20.28 -12.66 4.59
C VAL A 232 -19.30 -11.51 4.35
N SER A 233 -19.64 -10.59 3.45
CA SER A 233 -18.81 -9.44 3.08
C SER A 233 -19.28 -8.15 3.78
N LEU A 234 -19.16 -8.10 5.10
CA LEU A 234 -19.50 -6.91 5.91
C LEU A 234 -18.25 -6.08 6.22
N PRO A 235 -18.35 -4.73 6.28
CA PRO A 235 -17.28 -3.89 6.83
C PRO A 235 -16.91 -4.34 8.24
N PHE A 236 -15.61 -4.52 8.49
CA PHE A 236 -15.09 -5.03 9.75
C PHE A 236 -14.21 -3.99 10.44
N PHE A 237 -14.51 -3.75 11.72
CA PHE A 237 -13.87 -2.75 12.56
C PHE A 237 -13.34 -3.42 13.81
N GLY A 238 -12.07 -3.20 14.14
CA GLY A 238 -11.41 -3.78 15.30
C GLY A 238 -10.90 -2.74 16.28
N ALA A 239 -10.42 -3.28 17.40
CA ALA A 239 -9.69 -2.57 18.43
C ALA A 239 -8.17 -2.72 18.23
N ASP A 240 -7.42 -2.30 19.24
CA ASP A 240 -5.96 -2.36 19.33
C ASP A 240 -5.40 -3.78 19.19
N GLY A 241 -6.17 -4.81 19.61
CA GLY A 241 -5.77 -6.22 19.52
C GLY A 241 -5.54 -6.77 18.10
N ILE A 242 -5.93 -6.04 17.05
CA ILE A 242 -5.65 -6.37 15.64
C ILE A 242 -4.99 -5.22 14.86
N ALA A 243 -4.59 -4.15 15.56
CA ALA A 243 -4.10 -2.92 14.94
C ALA A 243 -2.57 -2.96 14.69
N ASP A 244 -2.10 -4.05 14.06
CA ASP A 244 -0.69 -4.25 13.75
C ASP A 244 -0.48 -4.96 12.40
N GLY A 245 0.63 -4.66 11.72
CA GLY A 245 0.97 -5.33 10.45
C GLY A 245 1.17 -6.83 10.59
N ALA A 246 1.68 -7.31 11.74
CA ALA A 246 1.84 -8.73 12.05
C ALA A 246 0.50 -9.48 12.14
N PHE A 247 -0.63 -8.78 12.21
CA PHE A 247 -1.96 -9.41 12.09
C PHE A 247 -2.07 -10.25 10.81
N LEU A 248 -1.40 -9.84 9.72
CA LEU A 248 -1.41 -10.56 8.45
C LEU A 248 -0.72 -11.93 8.52
N ASP A 249 0.17 -12.16 9.49
CA ASP A 249 0.88 -13.44 9.66
C ASP A 249 -0.03 -14.55 10.22
N ASP A 250 -1.14 -14.17 10.85
CA ASP A 250 -2.14 -15.11 11.37
C ASP A 250 -3.12 -15.63 10.30
N PHE A 251 -3.10 -15.06 9.09
CA PHE A 251 -3.97 -15.48 7.99
C PHE A 251 -3.35 -16.57 7.12
N THR A 252 -4.16 -17.52 6.68
CA THR A 252 -3.82 -18.39 5.55
C THR A 252 -4.01 -17.69 4.20
N ALA A 253 -4.93 -16.72 4.14
CA ALA A 253 -5.18 -15.85 2.99
C ALA A 253 -5.27 -14.37 3.44
N PRO A 254 -4.14 -13.63 3.51
CA PRO A 254 -4.09 -12.25 4.03
C PRO A 254 -5.06 -11.27 3.36
N ALA A 255 -5.47 -11.54 2.12
CA ALA A 255 -6.49 -10.78 1.40
C ALA A 255 -7.82 -10.63 2.16
N ALA A 256 -8.14 -11.56 3.06
CA ALA A 256 -9.34 -11.48 3.91
C ALA A 256 -9.33 -10.28 4.86
N ALA A 257 -8.16 -9.69 5.15
CA ALA A 257 -8.04 -8.47 5.93
C ALA A 257 -8.39 -7.19 5.12
N ASN A 258 -8.64 -7.29 3.80
CA ASN A 258 -8.88 -6.10 2.98
C ASN A 258 -10.05 -5.25 3.50
N GLY A 259 -9.77 -3.97 3.75
CA GLY A 259 -10.74 -3.01 4.23
C GLY A 259 -11.01 -3.05 5.74
N VAL A 260 -10.38 -3.97 6.49
CA VAL A 260 -10.41 -3.98 7.95
C VAL A 260 -9.84 -2.67 8.46
N GLN A 261 -10.54 -2.06 9.42
CA GLN A 261 -10.08 -0.85 10.11
C GLN A 261 -9.92 -1.15 11.60
N ALA A 262 -8.93 -0.55 12.26
CA ALA A 262 -8.68 -0.76 13.67
C ALA A 262 -8.19 0.51 14.37
N THR A 263 -8.57 0.69 15.64
CA THR A 263 -8.04 1.77 16.47
C THR A 263 -6.75 1.33 17.16
N LYS A 264 -5.66 2.08 17.00
CA LYS A 264 -4.39 1.86 17.70
C LYS A 264 -4.14 3.01 18.68
N PRO A 265 -3.72 2.78 19.93
CA PRO A 265 -3.28 3.87 20.80
C PRO A 265 -2.22 4.71 20.07
N ARG A 266 -2.46 6.03 19.98
CA ARG A 266 -1.54 6.92 19.29
C ARG A 266 -0.31 7.14 20.15
N ALA A 267 0.88 6.95 19.56
CA ALA A 267 2.12 7.33 20.23
C ALA A 267 2.16 8.85 20.47
N GLY A 268 2.53 9.25 21.68
CA GLY A 268 2.80 10.66 21.99
C GLY A 268 4.13 11.12 21.38
N SER A 269 4.59 12.31 21.78
CA SER A 269 5.98 12.70 21.54
C SER A 269 6.90 11.77 22.35
N SER A 270 7.77 11.03 21.67
CA SER A 270 8.77 10.19 22.32
C SER A 270 9.95 11.02 22.83
N SER A 271 10.53 10.59 23.95
CA SER A 271 11.74 11.17 24.54
C SER A 271 12.84 10.12 24.69
N GLY A 272 14.10 10.54 24.56
CA GLY A 272 15.26 9.65 24.64
C GLY A 272 15.54 8.90 23.33
N ASP A 273 16.36 7.85 23.42
CA ASP A 273 16.84 7.06 22.27
C ASP A 273 16.24 5.64 22.22
N PHE A 274 15.33 5.30 23.14
CA PHE A 274 14.78 3.94 23.26
C PHE A 274 14.12 3.49 21.96
N VAL A 275 13.29 4.32 21.33
CA VAL A 275 12.56 3.96 20.10
C VAL A 275 13.54 3.60 18.97
N GLU A 276 14.65 4.33 18.84
CA GLU A 276 15.69 4.04 17.85
C GLU A 276 16.41 2.72 18.16
N ARG A 277 16.77 2.49 19.43
CA ARG A 277 17.40 1.25 19.88
C ARG A 277 16.49 0.03 19.73
N CYS A 278 15.21 0.17 20.06
CA CYS A 278 14.22 -0.87 19.91
C CYS A 278 14.00 -1.21 18.43
N ALA A 279 13.91 -0.21 17.55
CA ALA A 279 13.79 -0.43 16.11
C ALA A 279 15.03 -1.12 15.49
N ALA A 280 16.21 -0.95 16.09
CA ALA A 280 17.44 -1.61 15.66
C ALA A 280 17.58 -3.05 16.21
N ASP A 281 16.80 -3.43 17.22
CA ASP A 281 16.81 -4.76 17.82
C ASP A 281 15.68 -5.62 17.23
N ALA A 282 16.01 -6.78 16.67
CA ALA A 282 15.04 -7.59 15.94
C ALA A 282 13.89 -8.11 16.82
N ASP A 283 14.16 -8.41 18.09
CA ASP A 283 13.15 -8.89 19.02
C ASP A 283 12.26 -7.72 19.47
N CYS A 284 12.85 -6.57 19.83
CA CYS A 284 12.10 -5.39 20.25
C CYS A 284 11.25 -4.78 19.12
N ALA A 285 11.80 -4.68 17.90
CA ALA A 285 11.11 -4.10 16.74
C ALA A 285 9.86 -4.87 16.33
N SER A 286 9.77 -6.16 16.71
CA SER A 286 8.60 -7.01 16.45
C SER A 286 7.48 -6.85 17.48
N GLY A 287 7.73 -6.13 18.58
CA GLY A 287 6.81 -6.03 19.70
C GLY A 287 5.85 -4.85 19.64
N ILE A 288 4.61 -5.09 20.08
CA ILE A 288 3.67 -4.04 20.48
C ILE A 288 3.97 -3.60 21.92
N TYR A 289 3.50 -2.43 22.35
CA TYR A 289 3.61 -1.91 23.73
C TYR A 289 5.05 -1.91 24.34
N THR A 290 6.10 -1.92 23.51
CA THR A 290 7.50 -1.98 23.99
C THR A 290 7.94 -0.67 24.63
N SER A 291 7.49 0.48 24.11
CA SER A 291 7.77 1.79 24.69
C SER A 291 7.08 1.99 26.03
N GLU A 292 5.87 1.46 26.17
CA GLU A 292 5.07 1.45 27.39
C GLU A 292 5.70 0.52 28.43
N THR A 293 6.19 -0.64 28.00
CA THR A 293 6.93 -1.57 28.88
C THR A 293 8.19 -0.90 29.42
N TYR A 294 8.96 -0.24 28.56
CA TYR A 294 10.13 0.53 28.95
C TYR A 294 9.76 1.63 29.96
N ASP A 295 8.74 2.42 29.67
CA ASP A 295 8.32 3.52 30.55
C ASP A 295 7.80 3.05 31.90
N ALA A 296 7.00 1.97 31.96
CA ALA A 296 6.51 1.42 33.21
C ALA A 296 7.67 1.03 34.15
N VAL A 297 8.71 0.36 33.62
CA VAL A 297 9.90 0.00 34.38
C VAL A 297 10.70 1.24 34.79
N MET A 298 10.90 2.19 33.88
CA MET A 298 11.61 3.44 34.16
C MET A 298 10.91 4.27 35.25
N MET A 299 9.57 4.33 35.23
CA MET A 299 8.78 5.07 36.22
C MET A 299 8.87 4.44 37.61
N ILE A 300 8.78 3.10 37.70
CA ILE A 300 9.01 2.37 38.96
C ILE A 300 10.43 2.61 39.48
N GLY A 301 11.45 2.52 38.60
CA GLY A 301 12.83 2.74 38.99
C GLY A 301 13.10 4.16 39.49
N LYS A 302 12.64 5.18 38.74
CA LYS A 302 12.75 6.59 39.14
C LYS A 302 12.04 6.86 40.47
N ALA A 303 10.87 6.27 40.70
CA ALA A 303 10.14 6.40 41.96
C ALA A 303 10.92 5.76 43.12
N ALA A 304 11.54 4.59 42.90
CA ALA A 304 12.34 3.91 43.91
C ALA A 304 13.60 4.71 44.30
N MET A 305 14.18 5.50 43.38
CA MET A 305 15.35 6.34 43.66
C MET A 305 15.07 7.54 44.58
N MET A 306 13.80 7.89 44.86
CA MET A 306 13.47 9.09 45.63
C MET A 306 13.63 8.91 47.14
N GLU A 307 13.47 7.68 47.67
CA GLU A 307 13.67 7.31 49.08
C GLU A 307 13.98 5.80 49.24
N ASP A 308 14.91 5.27 48.44
CA ASP A 308 15.32 3.85 48.46
C ASP A 308 14.14 2.84 48.44
N GLY A 309 13.10 3.14 47.67
CA GLY A 309 11.90 2.30 47.52
C GLY A 309 10.83 2.50 48.59
N ALA A 310 10.98 3.46 49.51
CA ALA A 310 9.89 3.86 50.40
C ALA A 310 8.86 4.74 49.67
N ASN A 311 7.63 4.77 50.19
CA ASN A 311 6.55 5.66 49.71
C ASN A 311 6.28 5.61 48.19
N MET A 312 6.42 4.43 47.59
CA MET A 312 6.35 4.24 46.13
C MET A 312 5.12 4.85 45.48
N ALA A 313 3.94 4.74 46.08
CA ALA A 313 2.71 5.34 45.54
C ALA A 313 2.82 6.87 45.38
N THR A 314 3.36 7.55 46.39
CA THR A 314 3.58 9.00 46.35
C THR A 314 4.61 9.37 45.30
N HIS A 315 5.74 8.66 45.27
CA HIS A 315 6.81 8.93 44.32
C HIS A 315 6.40 8.62 42.88
N LEU A 316 5.57 7.61 42.66
CA LEU A 316 5.07 7.28 41.33
C LEU A 316 4.14 8.36 40.80
N ASN A 317 3.27 8.93 41.63
CA ASN A 317 2.47 10.11 41.26
C ASN A 317 3.35 11.35 40.94
N MET A 318 4.44 11.53 41.69
CA MET A 318 5.40 12.61 41.42
C MET A 318 6.14 12.40 40.09
N VAL A 319 6.63 11.18 39.84
CA VAL A 319 7.33 10.82 38.60
C VAL A 319 6.39 10.89 37.42
N GLY A 320 5.16 10.42 37.57
CA GLY A 320 4.12 10.42 36.55
C GLY A 320 3.41 11.74 36.36
N THR A 321 4.01 12.87 36.74
CA THR A 321 3.53 14.21 36.38
C THR A 321 4.46 14.77 35.30
N ASP A 322 3.93 15.04 34.10
CA ASP A 322 4.71 15.52 32.94
C ASP A 322 5.93 14.62 32.61
N TYR A 323 5.76 13.31 32.80
CA TYR A 323 6.81 12.33 32.56
C TYR A 323 7.13 12.26 31.07
N GLN A 324 8.36 12.61 30.71
CA GLN A 324 8.86 12.53 29.34
C GLN A 324 9.31 11.09 29.03
N GLY A 325 8.38 10.28 28.51
CA GLY A 325 8.57 8.86 28.24
C GLY A 325 8.88 8.53 26.78
N ALA A 326 9.27 7.28 26.55
CA ALA A 326 9.43 6.71 25.21
C ALA A 326 8.08 6.56 24.49
N SER A 327 7.01 6.21 25.21
CA SER A 327 5.63 6.02 24.70
C SER A 327 4.82 7.32 24.66
N GLY A 328 5.32 8.40 25.27
CA GLY A 328 4.67 9.70 25.26
C GLY A 328 4.93 10.50 26.52
N VAL A 329 4.23 11.64 26.61
CA VAL A 329 4.21 12.44 27.83
C VAL A 329 3.07 11.96 28.72
N HIS A 330 3.40 11.50 29.93
CA HIS A 330 2.43 10.91 30.85
C HIS A 330 2.15 11.85 32.02
N THR A 331 0.86 12.07 32.29
CA THR A 331 0.36 12.65 33.53
C THR A 331 -0.71 11.73 34.09
N PHE A 332 -0.44 11.10 35.24
CA PHE A 332 -1.43 10.27 35.91
C PHE A 332 -2.55 11.15 36.47
N ASP A 333 -3.79 10.72 36.25
CA ASP A 333 -4.94 11.27 36.94
C ASP A 333 -5.13 10.64 38.34
N ASP A 334 -6.20 11.04 39.03
CA ASP A 334 -6.50 10.54 40.38
C ASP A 334 -6.81 9.03 40.42
N ALA A 335 -7.14 8.41 39.27
CA ALA A 335 -7.35 6.98 39.12
C ALA A 335 -6.07 6.22 38.75
N GLY A 336 -4.96 6.92 38.49
CA GLY A 336 -3.71 6.33 38.01
C GLY A 336 -3.68 6.11 36.50
N ASP A 337 -4.62 6.71 35.76
CA ASP A 337 -4.72 6.61 34.31
C ASP A 337 -3.96 7.71 33.59
N VAL A 338 -3.62 7.45 32.33
CA VAL A 338 -3.14 8.48 31.41
C VAL A 338 -4.21 8.82 30.36
N PRO A 339 -4.36 10.11 29.99
CA PRO A 339 -5.32 10.51 28.95
C PRO A 339 -4.92 10.04 27.55
N GLY A 340 -3.64 9.72 27.34
CA GLY A 340 -3.09 9.37 26.03
C GLY A 340 -3.05 10.54 25.03
N ALA A 341 -2.54 10.25 23.84
CA ALA A 341 -2.50 11.20 22.72
C ALA A 341 -3.69 11.04 21.74
N GLY A 342 -4.64 10.16 22.06
CA GLY A 342 -5.72 9.74 21.16
C GLY A 342 -5.46 8.36 20.54
N TYR A 343 -6.17 8.07 19.45
CA TYR A 343 -6.08 6.79 18.75
C TYR A 343 -5.84 7.01 17.26
N ASP A 344 -4.82 6.37 16.71
CA ASP A 344 -4.69 6.27 15.26
C ASP A 344 -5.76 5.34 14.69
N LEU A 345 -6.32 5.73 13.54
CA LEU A 345 -7.27 4.95 12.77
C LEU A 345 -6.50 4.29 11.64
N CYS A 346 -6.28 3.00 11.79
CA CYS A 346 -5.49 2.19 10.90
C CYS A 346 -6.37 1.35 9.99
N ARG A 347 -5.85 0.99 8.81
CA ARG A 347 -6.56 0.23 7.79
C ARG A 347 -5.62 -0.73 7.08
N PHE A 348 -6.17 -1.90 6.75
CA PHE A 348 -5.57 -2.88 5.85
C PHE A 348 -6.13 -2.67 4.44
N ASP A 349 -5.27 -2.48 3.45
CA ASP A 349 -5.65 -2.25 2.06
C ASP A 349 -4.95 -3.30 1.18
N ALA A 350 -5.73 -4.14 0.49
CA ALA A 350 -5.21 -5.15 -0.42
C ALA A 350 -5.18 -4.63 -1.87
N ILE A 351 -4.02 -4.76 -2.52
CA ILE A 351 -3.84 -4.52 -3.96
C ILE A 351 -3.97 -5.84 -4.74
N SER A 352 -3.50 -6.93 -4.13
CA SER A 352 -3.60 -8.31 -4.61
C SER A 352 -3.78 -9.24 -3.41
N SER A 353 -3.93 -10.53 -3.65
CA SER A 353 -4.03 -11.55 -2.61
C SER A 353 -2.78 -11.65 -1.72
N THR A 354 -1.63 -11.17 -2.22
CA THR A 354 -0.35 -11.18 -1.51
C THR A 354 0.15 -9.80 -1.10
N ASP A 355 -0.39 -8.73 -1.68
CA ASP A 355 0.03 -7.35 -1.43
C ASP A 355 -1.02 -6.65 -0.54
N VAL A 356 -0.93 -6.88 0.78
CA VAL A 356 -1.81 -6.25 1.77
C VAL A 356 -1.00 -5.33 2.68
N PHE A 357 -1.43 -4.07 2.79
CA PHE A 357 -0.67 -3.05 3.51
C PHE A 357 -1.45 -2.51 4.69
N PHE A 358 -0.77 -2.42 5.84
CA PHE A 358 -1.28 -1.80 7.05
C PHE A 358 -0.80 -0.34 7.11
N SER A 359 -1.73 0.60 7.27
CA SER A 359 -1.40 2.03 7.37
C SER A 359 -2.32 2.78 8.34
N CYS A 360 -1.77 3.74 9.08
CA CYS A 360 -2.49 4.59 10.03
C CYS A 360 -2.52 6.04 9.52
N ARG A 361 -3.48 6.35 8.65
CA ARG A 361 -3.54 7.61 7.88
C ARG A 361 -4.42 8.69 8.51
N ALA A 362 -5.13 8.36 9.58
CA ALA A 362 -5.94 9.30 10.34
C ALA A 362 -5.80 9.00 11.83
N HIS A 363 -6.25 9.93 12.65
CA HIS A 363 -6.31 9.78 14.09
C HIS A 363 -7.56 10.42 14.66
N TRP A 364 -7.91 10.01 15.87
CA TRP A 364 -8.98 10.56 16.66
C TRP A 364 -8.43 11.08 18.00
N THR A 365 -8.92 12.22 18.44
CA THR A 365 -8.71 12.73 19.81
C THR A 365 -10.04 13.08 20.46
N LEU A 366 -10.11 12.96 21.79
CA LEU A 366 -11.32 13.24 22.56
C LEU A 366 -11.88 14.66 22.33
N GLY A 367 -11.00 15.66 22.16
CA GLY A 367 -11.39 17.05 21.91
C GLY A 367 -11.46 17.47 20.45
N GLY A 368 -10.73 16.77 19.55
CA GLY A 368 -10.58 17.16 18.14
C GLY A 368 -11.37 16.31 17.14
N GLY A 369 -11.90 15.16 17.55
CA GLY A 369 -12.51 14.21 16.63
C GLY A 369 -11.48 13.61 15.67
N ILE A 370 -11.93 13.19 14.48
CA ILE A 370 -11.07 12.57 13.47
C ILE A 370 -10.37 13.63 12.61
N ALA A 371 -9.06 13.48 12.43
CA ALA A 371 -8.24 14.26 11.51
C ALA A 371 -7.27 13.35 10.74
N ALA A 372 -6.84 13.80 9.55
CA ALA A 372 -5.80 13.11 8.79
C ALA A 372 -4.45 13.24 9.50
N ASN A 373 -3.63 12.18 9.45
CA ASN A 373 -2.24 12.26 9.87
C ASN A 373 -1.42 12.99 8.81
N GLU A 374 -0.61 13.95 9.24
CA GLU A 374 0.40 14.56 8.36
C GLU A 374 1.50 13.52 8.10
N PHE A 375 1.89 13.37 6.83
CA PHE A 375 3.00 12.50 6.47
C PHE A 375 4.33 13.20 6.82
N THR A 376 5.10 12.61 7.73
CA THR A 376 6.38 13.15 8.19
C THR A 376 7.60 12.37 7.67
N GLY A 377 7.37 11.40 6.78
CA GLY A 377 8.41 10.56 6.21
C GLY A 377 9.12 11.18 5.00
N THR A 378 9.70 10.33 4.16
CA THR A 378 10.38 10.77 2.93
C THR A 378 9.40 10.83 1.76
N THR A 379 9.29 12.01 1.14
CA THR A 379 8.54 12.18 -0.11
C THR A 379 9.44 11.95 -1.32
N VAL A 380 9.04 11.02 -2.19
CA VAL A 380 9.75 10.54 -3.38
C VAL A 380 9.04 11.06 -4.62
N LYS A 381 9.77 11.78 -5.48
CA LYS A 381 9.20 12.34 -6.71
C LYS A 381 9.41 11.40 -7.88
N ILE A 382 8.32 11.06 -8.57
CA ILE A 382 8.36 10.34 -9.85
C ILE A 382 7.93 11.32 -10.95
N GLY A 383 8.73 11.43 -11.99
CA GLY A 383 8.39 12.26 -13.14
C GLY A 383 7.38 11.55 -14.04
N PHE A 384 6.43 12.28 -14.60
CA PHE A 384 5.48 11.74 -15.58
C PHE A 384 5.42 12.63 -16.82
N LEU A 385 5.89 12.09 -17.95
CA LEU A 385 5.82 12.75 -19.25
C LEU A 385 4.47 12.46 -19.91
N ASN A 386 3.56 13.42 -19.81
CA ASN A 386 2.20 13.34 -20.37
C ASN A 386 2.15 14.16 -21.68
N PRO A 387 1.63 13.66 -22.81
CA PRO A 387 1.44 14.46 -24.02
C PRO A 387 0.26 15.43 -23.86
N SER A 388 0.42 16.48 -23.05
CA SER A 388 -0.65 17.45 -22.76
C SER A 388 -0.91 18.37 -23.95
N THR A 389 0.04 18.45 -24.89
CA THR A 389 -0.10 19.06 -26.20
C THR A 389 0.29 18.07 -27.30
N GLY A 390 0.04 18.44 -28.57
CA GLY A 390 0.36 17.61 -29.72
C GLY A 390 -0.82 16.75 -30.22
N PRO A 391 -0.58 15.82 -31.16
CA PRO A 391 -1.59 15.05 -31.88
C PRO A 391 -2.50 14.19 -30.99
N ILE A 392 -1.97 13.68 -29.88
CA ILE A 392 -2.64 12.71 -29.01
C ILE A 392 -3.07 13.32 -27.67
N ALA A 393 -3.14 14.65 -27.58
CA ALA A 393 -3.47 15.36 -26.34
C ALA A 393 -4.86 15.02 -25.77
N VAL A 394 -5.76 14.52 -26.62
CA VAL A 394 -7.08 14.03 -26.21
C VAL A 394 -7.02 12.89 -25.18
N TYR A 395 -5.95 12.08 -25.19
CA TYR A 395 -5.78 10.95 -24.26
C TYR A 395 -5.02 11.32 -22.96
N ALA A 396 -4.44 12.52 -22.89
CA ALA A 396 -3.66 12.98 -21.73
C ALA A 396 -4.42 12.89 -20.38
N PRO A 397 -5.75 13.17 -20.31
CA PRO A 397 -6.53 12.97 -19.09
C PRO A 397 -6.55 11.51 -18.62
N GLY A 398 -6.68 10.55 -19.54
CA GLY A 398 -6.71 9.13 -19.21
C GLY A 398 -5.39 8.62 -18.64
N PHE A 399 -4.26 9.02 -19.24
CA PHE A 399 -2.92 8.72 -18.71
C PHE A 399 -2.72 9.32 -17.31
N ALA A 400 -3.13 10.58 -17.12
CA ALA A 400 -3.05 11.24 -15.82
C ALA A 400 -3.90 10.52 -14.77
N ALA A 401 -5.15 10.17 -15.10
CA ALA A 401 -6.05 9.45 -14.21
C ALA A 401 -5.46 8.08 -13.79
N ALA A 402 -4.94 7.30 -14.74
CA ALA A 402 -4.28 6.03 -14.46
C ALA A 402 -3.04 6.19 -13.55
N SER A 403 -2.20 7.19 -13.82
CA SER A 403 -1.04 7.48 -12.98
C SER A 403 -1.41 7.87 -11.54
N GLN A 404 -2.52 8.59 -11.36
CA GLN A 404 -3.03 8.96 -10.04
C GLN A 404 -3.63 7.77 -9.28
N ILE A 405 -4.28 6.85 -9.99
CA ILE A 405 -4.71 5.57 -9.38
C ILE A 405 -3.49 4.82 -8.86
N ALA A 406 -2.43 4.70 -9.67
CA ALA A 406 -1.17 4.08 -9.24
C ALA A 406 -0.52 4.83 -8.06
N LEU A 407 -0.53 6.18 -8.06
CA LEU A 407 -0.02 7.00 -6.97
C LEU A 407 -0.68 6.68 -5.64
N ASN A 408 -2.02 6.61 -5.63
CA ASN A 408 -2.78 6.28 -4.44
C ASN A 408 -2.42 4.90 -3.91
N VAL A 409 -2.30 3.92 -4.81
CA VAL A 409 -1.91 2.55 -4.49
C VAL A 409 -0.50 2.50 -3.87
N MET A 410 0.48 3.17 -4.46
CA MET A 410 1.84 3.24 -3.91
C MET A 410 1.91 3.98 -2.57
N ASN A 411 1.10 5.03 -2.37
CA ASN A 411 1.07 5.78 -1.13
C ASN A 411 0.43 5.02 0.02
N VAL A 412 -0.54 4.15 -0.27
CA VAL A 412 -1.05 3.18 0.69
C VAL A 412 0.05 2.20 1.08
N ALA A 413 0.77 1.65 0.09
CA ALA A 413 1.85 0.70 0.33
C ALA A 413 3.04 1.30 1.10
N GLY A 414 3.38 2.56 0.83
CA GLY A 414 4.57 3.21 1.41
C GLY A 414 4.39 3.82 2.78
N TRP A 415 3.15 4.08 3.19
CA TRP A 415 2.87 4.83 4.40
C TRP A 415 3.52 4.22 5.64
N GLY A 416 3.36 2.91 5.84
CA GLY A 416 3.92 2.18 6.97
C GLY A 416 5.45 2.16 6.98
N SER A 417 6.09 2.32 5.82
CA SER A 417 7.55 2.39 5.68
C SER A 417 8.10 3.82 5.70
N GLY A 418 7.27 4.82 6.03
CA GLY A 418 7.68 6.22 6.05
C GLY A 418 8.01 6.76 4.64
N LEU A 419 7.37 6.22 3.60
CA LEU A 419 7.50 6.64 2.22
C LEU A 419 6.18 7.16 1.66
N GLN A 420 6.25 8.28 0.95
CA GLN A 420 5.15 8.82 0.17
C GLN A 420 5.69 9.22 -1.19
N PHE A 421 4.93 8.98 -2.25
CA PHE A 421 5.22 9.35 -3.61
C PHE A 421 4.41 10.58 -4.02
N GLU A 422 5.03 11.38 -4.88
CA GLU A 422 4.45 12.52 -5.58
C GLU A 422 4.74 12.38 -7.08
N ILE A 423 3.77 12.75 -7.93
CA ILE A 423 4.00 12.85 -9.37
C ILE A 423 4.36 14.28 -9.73
N VAL A 424 5.48 14.45 -10.44
CA VAL A 424 5.82 15.71 -11.12
C VAL A 424 5.48 15.54 -12.60
N TYR A 425 4.47 16.27 -13.07
CA TYR A 425 4.08 16.21 -14.48
C TYR A 425 4.92 17.16 -15.33
N ALA A 426 5.28 16.70 -16.53
CA ALA A 426 5.81 17.55 -17.59
C ALA A 426 5.15 17.19 -18.93
N ASP A 427 5.00 18.21 -19.78
CA ASP A 427 4.48 17.98 -21.13
C ASP A 427 5.55 17.31 -22.01
N SER A 428 5.15 16.26 -22.71
CA SER A 428 5.98 15.64 -23.76
C SER A 428 5.69 16.18 -25.15
N GLY A 429 4.52 16.81 -25.35
CA GLY A 429 4.07 17.35 -26.63
C GLY A 429 4.01 16.34 -27.78
N CYS A 430 4.15 15.04 -27.50
CA CYS A 430 4.47 14.00 -28.49
C CYS A 430 5.68 14.35 -29.38
N SER A 431 6.61 15.17 -28.89
CA SER A 431 7.74 15.72 -29.63
C SER A 431 9.05 15.47 -28.90
N GLY A 432 10.11 15.09 -29.63
CA GLY A 432 11.43 14.88 -29.03
C GLY A 432 12.00 16.12 -28.34
N GLU A 433 11.79 17.32 -28.90
CA GLU A 433 12.29 18.57 -28.33
C GLU A 433 11.51 18.99 -27.07
N VAL A 434 10.18 18.91 -27.13
CA VAL A 434 9.31 19.24 -25.99
C VAL A 434 9.56 18.25 -24.85
N ALA A 435 9.63 16.95 -25.15
CA ALA A 435 9.91 15.91 -24.17
C ALA A 435 11.32 16.00 -23.57
N ALA A 436 12.35 16.40 -24.34
CA ALA A 436 13.68 16.68 -23.79
C ALA A 436 13.64 17.86 -22.79
N THR A 437 12.89 18.90 -23.11
CA THR A 437 12.69 20.05 -22.21
C THR A 437 11.93 19.64 -20.95
N GLY A 438 10.85 18.87 -21.11
CA GLY A 438 10.08 18.31 -20.00
C GLY A 438 10.93 17.41 -19.11
N ALA A 439 11.73 16.52 -19.71
CA ALA A 439 12.68 15.67 -19.00
C ALA A 439 13.68 16.48 -18.18
N GLN A 440 14.24 17.57 -18.73
CA GLN A 440 15.14 18.45 -17.97
C GLN A 440 14.42 19.09 -16.77
N ALA A 441 13.18 19.55 -16.94
CA ALA A 441 12.39 20.09 -15.84
C ALA A 441 12.13 19.04 -14.73
N LEU A 442 11.92 17.78 -15.11
CA LEU A 442 11.78 16.67 -14.16
C LEU A 442 13.09 16.37 -13.42
N LEU A 443 14.24 16.40 -14.11
CA LEU A 443 15.56 16.29 -13.48
C LEU A 443 15.77 17.40 -12.45
N ASP A 444 15.48 18.65 -12.83
CA ASP A 444 15.61 19.82 -11.97
C ASP A 444 14.68 19.74 -10.75
N ALA A 445 13.53 19.06 -10.87
CA ALA A 445 12.61 18.79 -9.77
C ALA A 445 13.08 17.67 -8.82
N GLY A 446 14.15 16.95 -9.16
CA GLY A 446 14.76 15.90 -8.34
C GLY A 446 14.01 14.56 -8.36
N VAL A 447 13.44 14.18 -9.51
CA VAL A 447 12.74 12.89 -9.63
C VAL A 447 13.71 11.70 -9.60
N VAL A 448 13.26 10.57 -9.05
CA VAL A 448 14.05 9.32 -8.97
C VAL A 448 14.01 8.49 -10.25
N GLY A 449 13.04 8.77 -11.11
CA GLY A 449 12.75 8.08 -12.36
C GLY A 449 11.61 8.77 -13.10
N VAL A 450 11.47 8.48 -14.40
CA VAL A 450 10.41 9.05 -15.24
C VAL A 450 9.55 7.96 -15.84
N VAL A 451 8.23 8.14 -15.77
CA VAL A 451 7.24 7.33 -16.49
C VAL A 451 6.77 8.11 -17.71
N GLY A 452 6.71 7.44 -18.85
CA GLY A 452 6.48 8.05 -20.17
C GLY A 452 7.69 7.92 -21.08
N ALA A 453 7.72 8.58 -22.23
CA ALA A 453 6.60 9.32 -22.82
C ALA A 453 5.66 8.36 -23.54
N ALA A 454 4.53 8.87 -24.03
CA ALA A 454 3.60 8.09 -24.84
C ALA A 454 4.16 7.83 -26.25
N CYS A 455 4.63 8.88 -26.94
CA CYS A 455 5.09 8.79 -28.32
C CYS A 455 6.57 8.39 -28.43
N SER A 456 6.91 7.57 -29.43
CA SER A 456 8.27 7.07 -29.59
C SER A 456 9.33 8.17 -29.75
N GLY A 457 9.09 9.18 -30.57
CA GLY A 457 10.04 10.30 -30.74
C GLY A 457 10.21 11.14 -29.48
N ALA A 458 9.13 11.34 -28.73
CA ALA A 458 9.18 11.97 -27.41
C ALA A 458 10.01 11.13 -26.42
N SER A 459 9.83 9.81 -26.42
CA SER A 459 10.61 8.91 -25.57
C SER A 459 12.10 8.92 -25.90
N MET A 460 12.46 8.94 -27.18
CA MET A 460 13.85 9.08 -27.64
C MET A 460 14.47 10.40 -27.19
N GLY A 461 13.75 11.52 -27.38
CA GLY A 461 14.22 12.85 -26.98
C GLY A 461 14.39 13.01 -25.46
N ALA A 462 13.43 12.52 -24.68
CA ALA A 462 13.53 12.51 -23.22
C ALA A 462 14.64 11.58 -22.71
N ASN A 463 14.79 10.37 -23.26
CA ASN A 463 15.83 9.45 -22.82
C ASN A 463 17.25 10.01 -23.05
N ALA A 464 17.47 10.77 -24.12
CA ALA A 464 18.76 11.42 -24.36
C ALA A 464 19.18 12.37 -23.22
N VAL A 465 18.21 13.00 -22.55
CA VAL A 465 18.43 13.86 -21.37
C VAL A 465 18.55 13.04 -20.10
N LEU A 466 17.59 12.13 -19.86
CA LEU A 466 17.48 11.37 -18.61
C LEU A 466 18.65 10.38 -18.44
N SER A 467 19.00 9.64 -19.48
CA SER A 467 20.03 8.62 -19.42
C SER A 467 21.43 9.22 -19.20
N ALA A 468 21.69 10.42 -19.74
CA ALA A 468 22.91 11.16 -19.47
C ALA A 468 23.04 11.57 -17.99
N ALA A 469 21.91 11.74 -17.30
CA ALA A 469 21.83 11.98 -15.86
C ALA A 469 21.73 10.69 -15.02
N GLY A 470 21.71 9.50 -15.65
CA GLY A 470 21.53 8.22 -14.98
C GLY A 470 20.12 7.99 -14.42
N ILE A 471 19.13 8.76 -14.87
CA ILE A 471 17.73 8.61 -14.44
C ILE A 471 17.00 7.64 -15.39
N PRO A 472 16.42 6.54 -14.88
CA PRO A 472 15.71 5.58 -15.72
C PRO A 472 14.35 6.11 -16.18
N MET A 473 13.89 5.52 -17.28
CA MET A 473 12.64 5.86 -17.93
C MET A 473 11.83 4.60 -18.25
N ILE A 474 10.55 4.56 -17.86
CA ILE A 474 9.61 3.48 -18.23
C ILE A 474 8.50 4.07 -19.10
N SER A 475 8.50 3.78 -20.39
CA SER A 475 7.42 4.19 -21.29
C SER A 475 6.20 3.27 -21.17
N TYR A 476 5.02 3.89 -21.17
CA TYR A 476 3.73 3.19 -21.15
C TYR A 476 3.12 2.97 -22.55
N ALA A 477 3.62 3.61 -23.61
CA ALA A 477 3.00 3.51 -24.94
C ALA A 477 3.95 3.63 -26.14
N SER A 478 5.28 3.79 -25.96
CA SER A 478 6.20 3.94 -27.09
C SER A 478 6.62 2.59 -27.70
N THR A 479 6.17 2.32 -28.93
CA THR A 479 6.29 1.00 -29.56
C THR A 479 7.43 0.86 -30.59
N ASN A 480 7.99 1.96 -31.11
CA ASN A 480 9.05 1.93 -32.14
C ASN A 480 10.19 0.92 -31.83
N PRO A 481 10.60 0.06 -32.78
CA PRO A 481 11.65 -0.96 -32.60
C PRO A 481 13.03 -0.39 -32.27
N GLY A 482 13.37 0.80 -32.74
CA GLY A 482 14.63 1.49 -32.50
C GLY A 482 14.91 1.78 -31.02
N LEU A 483 13.87 1.87 -30.18
CA LEU A 483 14.03 1.99 -28.72
C LEU A 483 14.63 0.72 -28.08
N SER A 484 14.55 -0.44 -28.75
CA SER A 484 15.17 -1.71 -28.34
C SER A 484 16.70 -1.74 -28.50
N ASN A 485 17.38 -0.66 -28.12
CA ASN A 485 18.82 -0.53 -28.24
C ASN A 485 19.41 0.03 -26.93
N ALA A 486 19.84 -0.86 -26.04
CA ALA A 486 20.40 -0.48 -24.74
C ALA A 486 21.69 0.37 -24.83
N THR A 487 22.35 0.43 -25.99
CA THR A 487 23.50 1.31 -26.19
C THR A 487 23.08 2.73 -26.56
N ALA A 488 22.07 2.87 -27.42
CA ALA A 488 21.53 4.17 -27.83
C ALA A 488 20.60 4.77 -26.77
N TYR A 489 19.83 3.92 -26.09
CA TYR A 489 18.84 4.27 -25.08
C TYR A 489 19.10 3.53 -23.77
N PRO A 490 20.23 3.80 -23.08
CA PRO A 490 20.49 3.18 -21.80
C PRO A 490 19.42 3.61 -20.78
N HIS A 491 19.13 2.72 -19.83
CA HIS A 491 18.14 2.94 -18.76
C HIS A 491 16.69 3.15 -19.24
N PHE A 492 16.40 2.85 -20.51
CA PHE A 492 15.05 2.81 -21.05
C PHE A 492 14.39 1.45 -20.79
N PHE A 493 13.11 1.50 -20.44
CA PHE A 493 12.22 0.35 -20.30
C PHE A 493 10.86 0.70 -20.90
N ARG A 494 10.07 -0.31 -21.25
CA ARG A 494 8.66 -0.12 -21.62
C ARG A 494 7.79 -1.29 -21.23
N VAL A 495 6.56 -0.99 -20.83
CA VAL A 495 5.54 -1.99 -20.49
C VAL A 495 4.58 -2.28 -21.64
N VAL A 496 4.74 -1.58 -22.77
CA VAL A 496 4.07 -1.89 -24.04
C VAL A 496 5.00 -2.73 -24.93
N PRO A 497 4.47 -3.70 -25.69
CA PRO A 497 5.28 -4.47 -26.65
C PRO A 497 5.84 -3.61 -27.80
N SER A 498 6.93 -4.09 -28.40
CA SER A 498 7.58 -3.46 -29.57
C SER A 498 6.80 -3.67 -30.87
N ASP A 499 6.83 -2.70 -31.78
CA ASP A 499 6.38 -2.91 -33.16
C ASP A 499 7.21 -3.96 -33.90
N ALA A 500 8.41 -4.30 -33.40
CA ALA A 500 9.18 -5.43 -33.90
C ALA A 500 8.41 -6.77 -33.78
N LEU A 501 7.42 -6.80 -32.89
CA LEU A 501 6.48 -7.90 -32.73
C LEU A 501 5.16 -7.60 -33.45
N GLN A 502 4.67 -6.35 -33.41
CA GLN A 502 3.38 -5.99 -34.04
C GLN A 502 3.42 -5.96 -35.57
N GLY A 503 4.52 -5.52 -36.19
CA GLY A 503 4.73 -5.52 -37.65
C GLY A 503 4.50 -6.89 -38.27
N PRO A 504 5.21 -7.93 -37.82
CA PRO A 504 4.98 -9.32 -38.24
C PRO A 504 3.56 -9.82 -37.97
N ALA A 505 2.98 -9.48 -36.82
CA ALA A 505 1.59 -9.85 -36.49
C ALA A 505 0.59 -9.23 -37.49
N LEU A 506 0.69 -7.93 -37.72
CA LEU A 506 -0.17 -7.20 -38.67
C LEU A 506 0.02 -7.73 -40.09
N SER A 507 1.26 -8.01 -40.51
CA SER A 507 1.57 -8.65 -41.80
C SER A 507 0.85 -9.99 -41.98
N THR A 508 0.84 -10.82 -40.92
CA THR A 508 0.11 -12.10 -40.92
C THR A 508 -1.42 -11.89 -41.01
N VAL A 509 -1.96 -10.87 -40.33
CA VAL A 509 -3.38 -10.50 -40.42
C VAL A 509 -3.77 -10.11 -41.84
N VAL A 510 -2.98 -9.22 -42.47
CA VAL A 510 -3.20 -8.77 -43.85
C VAL A 510 -3.18 -9.99 -44.79
N ALA A 511 -2.16 -10.85 -44.70
CA ALA A 511 -2.06 -12.04 -45.54
C ALA A 511 -3.24 -13.01 -45.34
N SER A 512 -3.70 -13.18 -44.10
CA SER A 512 -4.81 -14.08 -43.77
C SER A 512 -6.15 -13.64 -44.35
N SER A 513 -6.31 -12.34 -44.65
CA SER A 513 -7.50 -11.80 -45.32
C SER A 513 -7.59 -12.15 -46.81
N GLY A 514 -6.49 -12.62 -47.40
CA GLY A 514 -6.35 -12.83 -48.84
C GLY A 514 -5.84 -11.61 -49.61
N ALA A 515 -5.51 -10.51 -48.93
CA ALA A 515 -4.79 -9.39 -49.51
C ALA A 515 -3.38 -9.81 -49.96
N THR A 516 -2.94 -9.28 -51.11
CA THR A 516 -1.68 -9.66 -51.75
C THR A 516 -0.84 -8.47 -52.18
N ASN A 517 -1.45 -7.29 -52.35
CA ASN A 517 -0.81 -6.09 -52.88
C ASN A 517 -1.27 -4.84 -52.10
N PRO A 518 -0.91 -4.73 -50.80
CA PRO A 518 -1.33 -3.61 -49.96
C PRO A 518 -0.56 -2.32 -50.29
N ALA A 519 -1.23 -1.18 -50.17
CA ALA A 519 -0.58 0.10 -49.96
C ALA A 519 -0.22 0.28 -48.49
N LEU A 520 1.05 0.52 -48.17
CA LEU A 520 1.51 0.87 -46.83
C LEU A 520 1.49 2.40 -46.66
N VAL A 521 0.54 2.92 -45.90
CA VAL A 521 0.41 4.36 -45.63
C VAL A 521 0.84 4.61 -44.19
N HIS A 522 1.83 5.48 -44.00
CA HIS A 522 2.40 5.70 -42.67
C HIS A 522 2.76 7.15 -42.41
N MET A 523 2.69 7.55 -41.14
CA MET A 523 3.29 8.81 -40.69
C MET A 523 4.82 8.74 -40.86
N THR A 524 5.43 9.86 -41.20
CA THR A 524 6.90 9.98 -41.31
C THR A 524 7.60 10.28 -39.98
N ASN A 525 6.86 10.33 -38.87
CA ASN A 525 7.43 10.44 -37.53
C ASN A 525 8.10 9.13 -37.09
N ASP A 526 8.73 9.13 -35.91
CA ASP A 526 9.43 7.95 -35.38
C ASP A 526 8.49 6.75 -35.22
N TYR A 527 7.30 6.92 -34.67
CA TYR A 527 6.32 5.82 -34.52
C TYR A 527 5.96 5.20 -35.88
N GLY A 528 5.45 6.02 -36.79
CA GLY A 528 4.92 5.56 -38.07
C GLY A 528 5.99 4.92 -38.94
N SER A 529 7.18 5.53 -39.01
CA SER A 529 8.28 5.01 -39.81
C SER A 529 8.81 3.68 -39.25
N GLY A 530 9.01 3.60 -37.92
CA GLY A 530 9.54 2.39 -37.29
C GLY A 530 8.62 1.18 -37.43
N PHE A 531 7.31 1.37 -37.24
CA PHE A 531 6.33 0.31 -37.43
C PHE A 531 6.16 -0.04 -38.93
N ALA A 532 6.09 0.95 -39.82
CA ALA A 532 6.03 0.71 -41.26
C ALA A 532 7.23 -0.11 -41.76
N ASP A 533 8.44 0.20 -41.32
CA ASP A 533 9.64 -0.55 -41.66
C ASP A 533 9.60 -1.98 -41.10
N SER A 534 9.06 -2.17 -39.89
CA SER A 534 8.89 -3.51 -39.32
C SER A 534 7.85 -4.35 -40.08
N PHE A 535 6.76 -3.74 -40.53
CA PHE A 535 5.77 -4.40 -41.38
C PHE A 535 6.38 -4.76 -42.73
N GLU A 536 7.03 -3.81 -43.40
CA GLU A 536 7.66 -3.99 -44.70
C GLU A 536 8.74 -5.08 -44.68
N ALA A 537 9.56 -5.12 -43.62
CA ALA A 537 10.59 -6.15 -43.45
C ALA A 537 10.01 -7.57 -43.42
N HIS A 538 8.78 -7.75 -42.91
CA HIS A 538 8.10 -9.04 -42.87
C HIS A 538 7.30 -9.32 -44.15
N TRP A 539 6.62 -8.31 -44.70
CA TRP A 539 5.81 -8.44 -45.92
C TRP A 539 6.66 -8.64 -47.19
N GLY A 540 7.81 -7.96 -47.24
CA GLY A 540 8.70 -7.87 -48.38
C GLY A 540 8.39 -6.65 -49.26
N THR A 541 9.39 -5.78 -49.45
CA THR A 541 9.29 -4.54 -50.25
C THR A 541 8.73 -4.76 -51.65
N ASP A 542 9.13 -5.85 -52.32
CA ASP A 542 8.69 -6.16 -53.70
C ASP A 542 7.21 -6.56 -53.80
N ASN A 543 6.54 -6.79 -52.66
CA ASN A 543 5.13 -7.19 -52.58
C ASN A 543 4.20 -6.04 -52.14
N LEU A 544 4.73 -4.84 -51.93
CA LEU A 544 3.90 -3.66 -51.67
C LEU A 544 3.40 -3.08 -52.99
N CYS A 545 2.11 -2.71 -53.02
CA CYS A 545 1.56 -1.92 -54.12
C CYS A 545 2.23 -0.55 -54.17
N ASN A 546 2.34 0.07 -53.00
CA ASN A 546 2.96 1.36 -52.80
C ASN A 546 3.32 1.55 -51.32
N LYS A 547 4.30 2.40 -51.02
CA LYS A 547 4.63 2.89 -49.68
C LYS A 547 4.53 4.41 -49.68
N ILE A 548 3.54 4.94 -48.97
CA ILE A 548 3.20 6.37 -48.96
C ILE A 548 3.42 6.93 -47.55
N GLY A 549 4.45 7.74 -47.41
CA GLY A 549 4.68 8.53 -46.20
C GLY A 549 3.90 9.84 -46.22
N TYR A 550 3.35 10.25 -45.08
CA TYR A 550 2.79 11.59 -44.90
C TYR A 550 3.30 12.25 -43.61
N GLU A 551 3.45 13.58 -43.70
CA GLU A 551 3.80 14.42 -42.55
C GLU A 551 2.55 14.68 -41.71
N GLU A 552 2.72 14.77 -40.38
CA GLU A 552 1.64 15.04 -39.42
C GLU A 552 0.88 16.36 -39.65
N SER A 553 1.46 17.29 -40.41
CA SER A 553 0.79 18.54 -40.79
C SER A 553 -0.19 18.40 -41.97
N ILE A 554 -0.23 17.24 -42.63
CA ILE A 554 -1.14 17.00 -43.75
C ILE A 554 -2.56 16.79 -43.23
N THR A 555 -3.52 17.51 -43.83
CA THR A 555 -4.95 17.45 -43.49
C THR A 555 -5.82 17.10 -44.68
N ASP A 556 -5.23 16.96 -45.87
CA ASP A 556 -5.90 16.58 -47.12
C ASP A 556 -5.17 15.37 -47.71
N PHE A 557 -5.87 14.24 -47.74
CA PHE A 557 -5.34 12.95 -48.19
C PHE A 557 -5.77 12.59 -49.62
N THR A 558 -6.43 13.52 -50.35
CA THR A 558 -6.99 13.27 -51.68
C THR A 558 -5.94 12.69 -52.64
N THR A 559 -4.71 13.21 -52.59
CA THR A 559 -3.64 12.82 -53.52
C THR A 559 -3.12 11.42 -53.21
N GLN A 560 -2.90 11.11 -51.93
CA GLN A 560 -2.42 9.83 -51.45
C GLN A 560 -3.43 8.73 -51.79
N VAL A 561 -4.71 8.97 -51.53
CA VAL A 561 -5.79 8.03 -51.86
C VAL A 561 -5.96 7.84 -53.37
N ALA A 562 -5.91 8.92 -54.15
CA ALA A 562 -5.99 8.82 -55.60
C ALA A 562 -4.85 7.97 -56.19
N GLN A 563 -3.65 8.06 -55.59
CA GLN A 563 -2.50 7.23 -55.96
C GLN A 563 -2.72 5.75 -55.62
N ILE A 564 -3.22 5.44 -54.42
CA ILE A 564 -3.57 4.06 -54.01
C ILE A 564 -4.55 3.42 -55.01
N ILE A 565 -5.57 4.18 -55.43
CA ILE A 565 -6.56 3.71 -56.41
C ILE A 565 -5.93 3.56 -57.79
N SER A 566 -5.10 4.52 -58.24
CA SER A 566 -4.49 4.47 -59.57
C SER A 566 -3.50 3.32 -59.72
N ASP A 567 -2.80 2.99 -58.65
CA ASP A 567 -1.80 1.91 -58.62
C ASP A 567 -2.48 0.53 -58.51
N GLY A 568 -3.79 0.50 -58.27
CA GLY A 568 -4.58 -0.73 -58.23
C GLY A 568 -4.32 -1.57 -56.99
N CYS A 569 -4.06 -0.93 -55.84
CA CYS A 569 -3.83 -1.62 -54.59
C CYS A 569 -5.08 -2.38 -54.14
N ASP A 570 -4.92 -3.60 -53.62
CA ASP A 570 -6.05 -4.44 -53.21
C ASP A 570 -6.48 -4.20 -51.75
N SER A 571 -5.63 -3.50 -51.00
CA SER A 571 -5.80 -3.21 -49.59
C SER A 571 -4.93 -2.04 -49.15
N VAL A 572 -5.20 -1.49 -47.97
CA VAL A 572 -4.42 -0.42 -47.33
C VAL A 572 -4.02 -0.85 -45.93
N VAL A 573 -2.77 -0.62 -45.56
CA VAL A 573 -2.24 -0.78 -44.21
C VAL A 573 -1.93 0.60 -43.65
N LEU A 574 -2.64 0.99 -42.60
CA LEU A 574 -2.57 2.31 -41.98
C LEU A 574 -1.74 2.26 -40.69
N ILE A 575 -0.58 2.91 -40.71
CA ILE A 575 0.23 3.19 -39.52
C ILE A 575 0.09 4.68 -39.21
N SER A 576 -0.91 5.00 -38.40
CA SER A 576 -1.43 6.35 -38.21
C SER A 576 -1.98 6.51 -36.79
N TYR A 577 -2.18 7.75 -36.36
CA TYR A 577 -3.01 8.05 -35.19
C TYR A 577 -4.49 8.20 -35.59
N ALA A 578 -5.39 7.99 -34.63
CA ALA A 578 -6.83 7.89 -34.85
C ALA A 578 -7.41 9.03 -35.72
N SER A 579 -7.03 10.29 -35.50
CA SER A 579 -7.57 11.42 -36.28
C SER A 579 -7.13 11.44 -37.74
N ASP A 580 -5.84 11.22 -38.02
CA ASP A 580 -5.32 11.15 -39.39
C ASP A 580 -5.82 9.89 -40.10
N GLY A 581 -5.86 8.77 -39.37
CA GLY A 581 -6.42 7.51 -39.86
C GLY A 581 -7.89 7.66 -40.25
N ALA A 582 -8.65 8.40 -39.46
CA ALA A 582 -10.06 8.68 -39.76
C ALA A 582 -10.19 9.45 -41.08
N ALA A 583 -9.41 10.51 -41.27
CA ALA A 583 -9.42 11.31 -42.49
C ALA A 583 -9.01 10.49 -43.73
N ILE A 584 -8.01 9.60 -43.59
CA ILE A 584 -7.60 8.71 -44.69
C ILE A 584 -8.71 7.71 -45.04
N VAL A 585 -9.35 7.11 -44.04
CA VAL A 585 -10.47 6.16 -44.25
C VAL A 585 -11.67 6.85 -44.89
N GLU A 586 -12.02 8.06 -44.46
CA GLU A 586 -13.07 8.84 -45.08
C GLU A 586 -12.75 9.18 -46.54
N GLU A 587 -11.52 9.54 -46.84
CA GLU A 587 -11.10 9.86 -48.20
C GLU A 587 -11.09 8.60 -49.10
N LEU A 588 -10.67 7.45 -48.57
CA LEU A 588 -10.80 6.14 -49.26
C LEU A 588 -12.26 5.86 -49.61
N ALA A 589 -13.19 6.09 -48.68
CA ALA A 589 -14.62 5.93 -48.92
C ALA A 589 -15.15 6.94 -49.95
N ALA A 590 -14.73 8.21 -49.85
CA ALA A 590 -15.14 9.29 -50.77
C ALA A 590 -14.73 9.01 -52.21
N GLN A 591 -13.56 8.41 -52.41
CA GLN A 591 -13.07 7.99 -53.73
C GLN A 591 -13.50 6.56 -54.13
N SER A 592 -14.39 5.93 -53.36
CA SER A 592 -14.94 4.59 -53.64
C SER A 592 -13.88 3.49 -53.74
N PHE A 593 -12.86 3.53 -52.87
CA PHE A 593 -11.91 2.43 -52.72
C PHE A 593 -12.64 1.15 -52.29
N ALA A 594 -12.36 0.04 -52.98
CA ALA A 594 -13.07 -1.24 -52.77
C ALA A 594 -12.24 -2.28 -52.00
N GLY A 595 -10.99 -1.96 -51.66
CA GLY A 595 -10.08 -2.86 -50.97
C GLY A 595 -10.28 -2.86 -49.46
N SER A 596 -9.67 -3.85 -48.80
CA SER A 596 -9.71 -3.98 -47.33
C SER A 596 -8.77 -2.97 -46.66
N ILE A 597 -9.16 -2.47 -45.48
CA ILE A 597 -8.36 -1.53 -44.71
C ILE A 597 -7.88 -2.21 -43.43
N PHE A 598 -6.57 -2.17 -43.20
CA PHE A 598 -5.89 -2.71 -42.04
C PHE A 598 -5.19 -1.60 -41.26
N GLY A 599 -4.98 -1.79 -39.96
CA GLY A 599 -4.37 -0.78 -39.11
C GLY A 599 -3.50 -1.33 -37.97
N GLY A 600 -2.56 -0.50 -37.52
CA GLY A 600 -1.81 -0.72 -36.29
C GLY A 600 -2.56 -0.27 -35.03
N ASP A 601 -1.85 -0.23 -33.91
CA ASP A 601 -2.37 0.13 -32.59
C ASP A 601 -2.89 1.57 -32.52
N GLY A 602 -2.27 2.50 -33.24
CA GLY A 602 -2.65 3.91 -33.27
C GLY A 602 -4.03 4.21 -33.88
N VAL A 603 -4.63 3.23 -34.58
CA VAL A 603 -6.01 3.31 -35.11
C VAL A 603 -6.92 2.22 -34.53
N ALA A 604 -6.44 1.39 -33.59
CA ALA A 604 -7.17 0.23 -33.05
C ALA A 604 -8.06 0.57 -31.85
N GLU A 605 -8.85 1.64 -31.99
CA GLU A 605 -9.71 2.17 -30.93
C GLU A 605 -10.94 2.90 -31.48
N GLU A 606 -11.96 3.08 -30.64
CA GLU A 606 -13.20 3.76 -31.01
C GLU A 606 -12.97 5.22 -31.43
N GLY A 607 -11.89 5.84 -30.93
CA GLY A 607 -11.43 7.17 -31.33
C GLY A 607 -11.34 7.38 -32.85
N LEU A 608 -10.98 6.32 -33.60
CA LEU A 608 -10.93 6.32 -35.06
C LEU A 608 -12.29 6.70 -35.66
N CYS A 609 -13.35 5.98 -35.30
CA CYS A 609 -14.68 6.22 -35.86
C CYS A 609 -15.26 7.55 -35.35
N THR A 610 -15.06 7.87 -34.06
CA THR A 610 -15.59 9.13 -33.50
C THR A 610 -14.99 10.39 -34.11
N SER A 611 -13.82 10.26 -34.76
CA SER A 611 -13.16 11.35 -35.49
C SER A 611 -13.71 11.54 -36.91
N MET A 612 -14.60 10.66 -37.38
CA MET A 612 -15.21 10.72 -38.71
C MET A 612 -16.51 11.54 -38.71
N THR A 613 -16.84 12.07 -39.89
CA THR A 613 -18.15 12.66 -40.24
C THR A 613 -19.26 11.61 -40.24
N SER A 614 -18.94 10.37 -40.63
CA SER A 614 -19.86 9.22 -40.61
C SER A 614 -19.15 7.97 -40.10
N ASN A 615 -19.67 7.37 -39.02
CA ASN A 615 -19.13 6.14 -38.46
C ASN A 615 -19.15 4.98 -39.47
N ASP A 616 -20.11 4.95 -40.40
CA ASP A 616 -20.25 3.90 -41.41
C ASP A 616 -18.95 3.65 -42.20
N SER A 617 -18.11 4.67 -42.39
CA SER A 617 -16.86 4.56 -43.14
C SER A 617 -15.78 3.73 -42.43
N CYS A 618 -15.84 3.59 -41.09
CA CYS A 618 -14.91 2.73 -40.37
C CYS A 618 -15.34 1.25 -40.35
N ALA A 619 -16.58 0.94 -40.73
CA ALA A 619 -17.08 -0.44 -40.71
C ALA A 619 -16.24 -1.36 -41.61
N GLY A 620 -15.75 -2.46 -41.05
CA GLY A 620 -14.91 -3.43 -41.76
C GLY A 620 -13.42 -3.11 -41.76
N VAL A 621 -12.98 -1.99 -41.16
CA VAL A 621 -11.56 -1.79 -40.85
C VAL A 621 -11.12 -2.85 -39.83
N VAL A 622 -9.95 -3.44 -40.06
CA VAL A 622 -9.34 -4.44 -39.16
C VAL A 622 -8.07 -3.86 -38.57
N ALA A 623 -7.89 -3.86 -37.25
CA ALA A 623 -6.66 -3.34 -36.65
C ALA A 623 -6.09 -4.27 -35.59
N THR A 624 -4.78 -4.16 -35.35
CA THR A 624 -4.10 -4.87 -34.26
C THR A 624 -3.75 -3.94 -33.12
N LYS A 625 -3.83 -4.41 -31.88
CA LYS A 625 -3.27 -3.73 -30.71
C LYS A 625 -2.77 -4.74 -29.68
N PRO A 626 -1.89 -4.34 -28.74
CA PRO A 626 -1.49 -5.21 -27.64
C PRO A 626 -2.73 -5.83 -26.96
N ALA A 627 -2.68 -7.14 -26.73
CA ALA A 627 -3.77 -7.85 -26.09
C ALA A 627 -3.85 -7.51 -24.60
N SER A 628 -5.07 -7.32 -24.12
CA SER A 628 -5.34 -7.15 -22.68
C SER A 628 -4.82 -8.35 -21.88
N ALA A 629 -4.51 -8.11 -20.61
CA ALA A 629 -4.14 -9.17 -19.69
C ALA A 629 -5.22 -10.26 -19.64
N THR A 630 -4.78 -11.52 -19.47
CA THR A 630 -5.68 -12.52 -18.87
C THR A 630 -6.11 -12.00 -17.50
N PRO A 631 -7.42 -12.00 -17.17
CA PRO A 631 -7.90 -11.45 -15.91
C PRO A 631 -7.13 -12.00 -14.72
N ASN A 632 -6.51 -11.08 -14.00
CA ASN A 632 -5.79 -11.28 -12.75
C ASN A 632 -6.23 -10.23 -11.72
N GLU A 633 -5.87 -10.41 -10.46
CA GLU A 633 -6.33 -9.56 -9.36
C GLU A 633 -6.04 -8.07 -9.59
N ARG A 634 -4.83 -7.73 -10.05
CA ARG A 634 -4.47 -6.33 -10.33
C ARG A 634 -5.24 -5.77 -11.52
N SER A 635 -5.42 -6.54 -12.59
CA SER A 635 -6.21 -6.11 -13.74
C SER A 635 -7.69 -5.87 -13.38
N VAL A 636 -8.26 -6.69 -12.48
CA VAL A 636 -9.64 -6.54 -12.02
C VAL A 636 -9.77 -5.33 -11.08
N ALA A 637 -8.86 -5.19 -10.12
CA ALA A 637 -8.83 -4.05 -9.20
C ALA A 637 -8.65 -2.73 -9.95
N PHE A 638 -7.68 -2.67 -10.87
CA PHE A 638 -7.47 -1.52 -11.74
C PHE A 638 -8.69 -1.25 -12.62
N GLY A 639 -9.28 -2.28 -13.23
CA GLY A 639 -10.47 -2.14 -14.07
C GLY A 639 -11.66 -1.51 -13.33
N LEU A 640 -11.88 -1.87 -12.06
CA LEU A 640 -12.90 -1.26 -11.21
C LEU A 640 -12.59 0.22 -10.89
N LEU A 641 -11.34 0.52 -10.51
CA LEU A 641 -10.92 1.89 -10.16
C LEU A 641 -10.93 2.81 -11.39
N CYS A 642 -10.45 2.31 -12.52
CA CYS A 642 -10.41 3.01 -13.79
C CYS A 642 -11.83 3.21 -14.33
N GLY A 643 -12.71 2.21 -14.25
CA GLY A 643 -14.12 2.32 -14.66
C GLY A 643 -14.93 3.34 -13.85
N ALA A 644 -14.52 3.62 -12.60
CA ALA A 644 -15.13 4.67 -11.77
C ALA A 644 -14.65 6.09 -12.15
N ASN A 645 -13.63 6.22 -13.00
CA ASN A 645 -13.09 7.48 -13.48
C ASN A 645 -13.33 7.60 -15.00
N ALA A 646 -14.15 8.55 -15.43
CA ALA A 646 -14.53 8.70 -16.84
C ALA A 646 -13.33 8.92 -17.78
N ASP A 647 -12.32 9.68 -17.34
CA ASP A 647 -11.11 9.94 -18.14
C ASP A 647 -10.27 8.66 -18.30
N CYS A 648 -10.15 7.86 -17.24
CA CYS A 648 -9.43 6.58 -17.30
C CYS A 648 -10.19 5.56 -18.16
N ALA A 649 -11.50 5.42 -17.95
CA ALA A 649 -12.34 4.45 -18.66
C ALA A 649 -12.37 4.69 -20.18
N GLY A 650 -12.32 5.95 -20.62
CA GLY A 650 -12.24 6.33 -22.03
C GLY A 650 -10.81 6.45 -22.58
N GLY A 651 -9.78 6.19 -21.76
CA GLY A 651 -8.39 6.34 -22.15
C GLY A 651 -7.82 5.11 -22.85
N ILE A 652 -6.78 5.32 -23.66
CA ILE A 652 -5.93 4.26 -24.20
C ILE A 652 -4.72 4.03 -23.29
N TYR A 653 -4.10 2.86 -23.37
CA TYR A 653 -2.90 2.48 -22.60
C TYR A 653 -2.92 2.83 -21.09
N THR A 654 -4.12 2.87 -20.48
CA THR A 654 -4.28 3.30 -19.08
C THR A 654 -3.77 2.24 -18.12
N ALA A 655 -3.95 0.95 -18.43
CA ALA A 655 -3.39 -0.14 -17.65
C ALA A 655 -1.85 -0.15 -17.69
N GLU A 656 -1.25 0.19 -18.83
CA GLU A 656 0.19 0.33 -19.02
C GLU A 656 0.74 1.53 -18.25
N ALA A 657 0.05 2.68 -18.29
CA ALA A 657 0.43 3.85 -17.49
C ALA A 657 0.39 3.55 -15.98
N PHE A 658 -0.61 2.79 -15.54
CA PHE A 658 -0.70 2.28 -14.17
C PHE A 658 0.48 1.34 -13.85
N ASP A 659 0.74 0.33 -14.68
CA ASP A 659 1.81 -0.65 -14.44
C ASP A 659 3.20 -0.01 -14.42
N ALA A 660 3.47 0.93 -15.33
CA ALA A 660 4.75 1.64 -15.35
C ALA A 660 4.99 2.43 -14.06
N MET A 661 3.95 3.07 -13.52
CA MET A 661 4.01 3.77 -12.24
C MET A 661 4.25 2.80 -11.08
N ILE A 662 3.50 1.70 -11.00
CA ILE A 662 3.67 0.69 -9.93
C ILE A 662 5.08 0.09 -9.96
N ILE A 663 5.58 -0.30 -11.14
CA ILE A 663 6.94 -0.84 -11.29
C ILE A 663 7.98 0.18 -10.83
N MET A 664 7.82 1.47 -11.16
CA MET A 664 8.73 2.53 -10.71
C MET A 664 8.71 2.67 -9.17
N GLY A 665 7.54 2.71 -8.53
CA GLY A 665 7.47 2.80 -7.07
C GLY A 665 7.98 1.54 -6.35
N TYR A 666 7.66 0.35 -6.87
CA TYR A 666 8.11 -0.92 -6.31
C TYR A 666 9.62 -1.10 -6.45
N ALA A 667 10.22 -0.64 -7.55
CA ALA A 667 11.67 -0.59 -7.69
C ALA A 667 12.30 0.33 -6.65
N TYR A 668 11.66 1.46 -6.31
CA TYR A 668 12.16 2.34 -5.26
C TYR A 668 12.10 1.69 -3.88
N PHE A 669 10.99 1.01 -3.55
CA PHE A 669 10.87 0.21 -2.33
C PHE A 669 11.97 -0.84 -2.21
N ALA A 670 12.23 -1.60 -3.29
CA ALA A 670 13.29 -2.59 -3.31
C ALA A 670 14.68 -1.99 -3.07
N GLY A 671 14.91 -0.74 -3.45
CA GLY A 671 16.15 -0.02 -3.17
C GLY A 671 16.40 0.27 -1.69
N ALA A 672 15.34 0.42 -0.89
CA ALA A 672 15.46 0.69 0.54
C ALA A 672 16.16 -0.47 1.31
N THR A 673 16.04 -1.69 0.80
CA THR A 673 16.67 -2.89 1.38
C THR A 673 17.90 -3.37 0.60
N ALA A 674 18.28 -2.67 -0.48
CA ALA A 674 19.37 -3.04 -1.38
C ALA A 674 20.34 -1.86 -1.64
N PRO A 675 21.09 -1.41 -0.60
CA PRO A 675 21.99 -0.27 -0.74
C PRO A 675 23.06 -0.50 -1.80
N GLY A 676 23.20 0.47 -2.72
CA GLY A 676 24.20 0.44 -3.80
C GLY A 676 23.72 -0.17 -5.13
N VAL A 677 22.49 -0.68 -5.21
CA VAL A 677 21.87 -1.11 -6.47
C VAL A 677 21.26 0.11 -7.16
N SER A 678 21.52 0.28 -8.47
CA SER A 678 20.97 1.41 -9.23
C SER A 678 19.48 1.25 -9.49
N MET A 679 18.76 2.37 -9.65
CA MET A 679 17.32 2.35 -9.92
C MET A 679 16.96 1.56 -11.18
N SER A 680 17.79 1.59 -12.23
CA SER A 680 17.57 0.77 -13.43
C SER A 680 17.70 -0.73 -13.18
N GLN A 681 18.63 -1.14 -12.31
CA GLN A 681 18.74 -2.55 -11.93
C GLN A 681 17.55 -2.98 -11.08
N LEU A 682 17.06 -2.09 -10.21
CA LEU A 682 15.84 -2.33 -9.43
C LEU A 682 14.62 -2.45 -10.33
N ILE A 683 14.42 -1.56 -11.30
CA ILE A 683 13.34 -1.66 -12.30
C ILE A 683 13.44 -2.97 -13.08
N ALA A 684 14.64 -3.32 -13.57
CA ALA A 684 14.86 -4.55 -14.30
C ALA A 684 14.49 -5.79 -13.47
N ALA A 685 14.83 -5.81 -12.18
CA ALA A 685 14.53 -6.89 -11.25
C ALA A 685 13.04 -6.94 -10.86
N THR A 686 12.46 -5.80 -10.47
CA THR A 686 11.05 -5.66 -10.13
C THR A 686 10.15 -6.10 -11.28
N GLY A 687 10.53 -5.78 -12.52
CA GLY A 687 9.78 -6.16 -13.71
C GLY A 687 10.03 -7.60 -14.22
N GLN A 688 10.74 -8.46 -13.50
CA GLN A 688 10.85 -9.89 -13.89
C GLN A 688 9.63 -10.66 -13.40
N GLY A 689 8.76 -11.10 -14.32
CA GLY A 689 7.54 -11.84 -13.98
C GLY A 689 6.50 -11.01 -13.22
N PHE A 690 6.55 -9.68 -13.33
CA PHE A 690 5.64 -8.79 -12.63
C PHE A 690 4.23 -8.92 -13.21
N VAL A 691 3.27 -9.38 -12.41
CA VAL A 691 1.86 -9.53 -12.82
C VAL A 691 1.16 -8.17 -12.70
N GLY A 692 1.06 -7.43 -13.79
CA GLY A 692 0.43 -6.11 -13.87
C GLY A 692 -1.03 -6.13 -14.31
N ALA A 693 -1.63 -4.93 -14.35
CA ALA A 693 -2.96 -4.68 -14.87
C ALA A 693 -3.02 -4.85 -16.40
N SER A 694 -1.97 -4.52 -17.14
CA SER A 694 -1.89 -4.71 -18.60
C SER A 694 -1.33 -6.06 -19.01
N GLY A 695 -0.70 -6.81 -18.09
CA GLY A 695 -0.20 -8.16 -18.35
C GLY A 695 0.94 -8.56 -17.46
N THR A 696 1.53 -9.71 -17.75
CA THR A 696 2.77 -10.13 -17.07
C THR A 696 3.97 -9.52 -17.78
N HIS A 697 4.73 -8.71 -17.06
CA HIS A 697 5.91 -8.03 -17.56
C HIS A 697 7.17 -8.83 -17.24
N THR A 698 8.05 -8.97 -18.23
CA THR A 698 9.42 -9.52 -18.08
C THR A 698 10.34 -8.70 -18.97
N PHE A 699 11.16 -7.84 -18.36
CA PHE A 699 12.06 -6.99 -19.15
C PHE A 699 13.21 -7.78 -19.75
N SER A 700 13.41 -7.59 -21.06
CA SER A 700 14.61 -8.03 -21.78
C SER A 700 15.82 -7.19 -21.37
N ALA A 701 17.01 -7.58 -21.83
CA ALA A 701 18.23 -6.78 -21.64
C ALA A 701 18.16 -5.39 -22.31
N ALA A 702 17.28 -5.21 -23.29
CA ALA A 702 17.02 -3.92 -23.94
C ALA A 702 15.90 -3.11 -23.26
N GLY A 703 15.29 -3.64 -22.19
CA GLY A 703 14.18 -2.99 -21.47
C GLY A 703 12.80 -3.25 -22.08
N ASP A 704 12.68 -4.17 -23.03
CA ASP A 704 11.42 -4.51 -23.71
C ASP A 704 10.63 -5.57 -22.95
N VAL A 705 9.31 -5.58 -23.15
CA VAL A 705 8.43 -6.70 -22.77
C VAL A 705 7.96 -7.47 -24.01
N GLY A 706 7.70 -8.77 -23.85
CA GLY A 706 7.10 -9.59 -24.89
C GLY A 706 5.60 -9.36 -25.10
N GLY A 707 4.90 -8.88 -24.06
CA GLY A 707 3.45 -8.71 -24.07
C GLY A 707 2.66 -10.02 -23.99
N ASN A 708 1.33 -9.90 -24.12
CA ASN A 708 0.40 -11.03 -24.11
C ASN A 708 0.02 -11.49 -25.53
N GLY A 709 0.71 -11.01 -26.57
CA GLY A 709 0.28 -11.09 -27.96
C GLY A 709 -0.55 -9.87 -28.39
N TYR A 710 -1.24 -10.01 -29.51
CA TYR A 710 -2.02 -8.94 -30.11
C TYR A 710 -3.48 -9.35 -30.30
N CYS A 711 -4.38 -8.47 -29.86
CA CYS A 711 -5.77 -8.49 -30.28
C CYS A 711 -5.82 -8.08 -31.76
N ILE A 712 -6.64 -8.79 -32.52
CA ILE A 712 -7.07 -8.41 -33.86
C ILE A 712 -8.55 -8.07 -33.74
N GLY A 713 -8.87 -6.80 -33.98
CA GLY A 713 -10.23 -6.30 -33.83
C GLY A 713 -10.83 -5.83 -35.15
N ASP A 714 -12.15 -5.98 -35.24
CA ASP A 714 -12.95 -5.47 -36.34
C ASP A 714 -13.77 -4.26 -35.86
N PHE A 715 -13.83 -3.24 -36.70
CA PHE A 715 -14.76 -2.13 -36.53
C PHE A 715 -16.13 -2.51 -37.08
N THR A 716 -17.16 -2.38 -36.24
CA THR A 716 -18.56 -2.56 -36.62
C THR A 716 -19.37 -1.33 -36.24
N VAL A 717 -20.41 -1.06 -37.00
CA VAL A 717 -21.37 0.01 -36.71
C VAL A 717 -22.75 -0.62 -36.62
N ASP A 718 -23.45 -0.37 -35.51
CA ASP A 718 -24.81 -0.90 -35.31
C ASP A 718 -25.88 -0.10 -36.08
N ALA A 719 -27.14 -0.52 -35.98
CA ALA A 719 -28.23 0.13 -36.70
C ALA A 719 -28.52 1.57 -36.22
N GLU A 720 -28.05 1.90 -35.02
CA GLU A 720 -28.14 3.20 -34.37
C GLU A 720 -26.94 4.11 -34.72
N GLY A 721 -25.96 3.61 -35.47
CA GLY A 721 -24.77 4.34 -35.88
C GLY A 721 -23.65 4.36 -34.83
N VAL A 722 -23.72 3.53 -33.79
CA VAL A 722 -22.68 3.41 -32.77
C VAL A 722 -21.58 2.50 -33.28
N ALA A 723 -20.36 3.05 -33.35
CA ALA A 723 -19.19 2.27 -33.72
C ALA A 723 -18.63 1.52 -32.51
N SER A 724 -18.09 0.33 -32.74
CA SER A 724 -17.40 -0.49 -31.74
C SER A 724 -16.18 -1.15 -32.35
N PHE A 725 -15.08 -1.18 -31.59
CA PHE A 725 -13.89 -1.96 -31.94
C PHE A 725 -13.86 -3.27 -31.14
N THR A 726 -14.14 -4.40 -31.78
CA THR A 726 -14.28 -5.69 -31.08
C THR A 726 -13.09 -6.59 -31.31
N CYS A 727 -12.32 -6.87 -30.26
CA CYS A 727 -11.27 -7.89 -30.24
C CYS A 727 -11.86 -9.31 -30.31
N ASN A 728 -12.02 -9.86 -31.53
CA ASN A 728 -12.61 -11.18 -31.75
C ASN A 728 -11.59 -12.25 -32.17
N ARG A 729 -10.34 -11.84 -32.42
CA ARG A 729 -9.25 -12.68 -32.88
C ARG A 729 -7.98 -12.33 -32.13
N HIS A 730 -7.06 -13.28 -32.06
CA HIS A 730 -5.81 -13.12 -31.33
C HIS A 730 -4.64 -13.75 -32.08
N ILE A 731 -3.45 -13.16 -31.94
CA ILE A 731 -2.20 -13.72 -32.46
C ILE A 731 -1.09 -13.58 -31.42
N LEU A 732 -0.39 -14.68 -31.16
CA LEU A 732 0.82 -14.67 -30.34
C LEU A 732 2.04 -14.43 -31.23
N VAL A 733 3.04 -13.74 -30.72
CA VAL A 733 4.32 -13.52 -31.39
C VAL A 733 5.42 -13.96 -30.44
N SER A 734 6.33 -14.82 -30.89
CA SER A 734 7.49 -15.19 -30.07
C SER A 734 8.44 -14.02 -29.92
N GLY A 735 9.31 -14.08 -28.90
CA GLY A 735 10.26 -12.99 -28.61
C GLY A 735 11.26 -12.68 -29.72
N ASP A 736 11.40 -13.55 -30.73
CA ASP A 736 12.19 -13.32 -31.95
C ASP A 736 11.39 -12.66 -33.09
N GLY A 737 10.13 -12.30 -32.86
CA GLY A 737 9.25 -11.67 -33.84
C GLY A 737 8.50 -12.66 -34.75
N THR A 738 8.60 -13.97 -34.52
CA THR A 738 7.86 -14.96 -35.34
C THR A 738 6.38 -14.99 -34.95
N PRO A 739 5.44 -14.69 -35.87
CA PRO A 739 4.01 -14.78 -35.59
C PRO A 739 3.55 -16.24 -35.49
N GLY A 740 2.65 -16.51 -34.55
CA GLY A 740 1.92 -17.76 -34.43
C GLY A 740 0.68 -17.81 -35.32
N GLU A 741 -0.19 -18.79 -35.06
CA GLU A 741 -1.49 -18.89 -35.75
C GLU A 741 -2.49 -17.86 -35.21
N ILE A 742 -3.34 -17.34 -36.10
CA ILE A 742 -4.49 -16.52 -35.70
C ILE A 742 -5.58 -17.43 -35.12
N THR A 743 -6.03 -17.13 -33.91
CA THR A 743 -7.13 -17.83 -33.25
C THR A 743 -8.35 -16.94 -33.10
N THR A 744 -9.54 -17.53 -33.09
CA THR A 744 -10.80 -16.84 -32.78
C THR A 744 -11.09 -16.98 -31.29
N VAL A 745 -11.58 -15.91 -30.67
CA VAL A 745 -11.95 -15.83 -29.24
C VAL A 745 -13.31 -16.49 -28.99
#